data_AF-A0A2P5YAY0-F1
#
_entry.id   AF-A0A2P5YAY0-F1
#
_cell.length_a   1.000
_cell.length_b   1.000
_cell.length_c   1.000
_cell.angle_alpha   90.00
_cell.angle_beta   90.00
_cell.angle_gamma   90.00
#
_symmetry.space_group_name_H-M   'P 1'
#
loop_
_entity.id
_entity.type
_entity.pdbx_description
1 polymer ?
#
loop_
_entity_poly.entity_id
_entity_poly.type
_entity_poly.pdbx_seq_one_letter_code
_entity_poly.pdbx_strand_id
1 'polypeptide(L)'
;MASSLVSSPTSSFLKKIAFHKCKKQVSKKIVSVMAPHQSERKTYTTGSLKTGMTMTEKILARASEKQQLSPGDNVWVNVDILMTHDVCGPGSIGIFKKEFGRSKDTFSSRPMTRSYAKAHNNLVSESAVMGDEKTLTAKLEPFMEQMATRQQTLEEQMAILSLSVQKTTKGNSEKNNEEQGSSGGKKKNSDSQHGVGMVPRYSKMEFPTYDGVGDPLGWLKRCENFFGNQRTNEEDKVGLASFHLLGEAELWFDQIEEEEANLDWERFRECCHIRFGPPMSNNHLGELANLRQTGTVEEYQRQFQSLLARTTDLKPRQQVNPFTAGLVKELRIDIEMQQSGNLGVAMNMARALERKQKVSSKMLSQTNLNWSAFQNAGSTSISPTTKCFAKGGGQTTKPMGNNSKIEVPDIEDEQDDEVDDLEISLHAIRGTCNSSTMQLPAKVSGKTVLVLIDSGSTHNFLREGLVPRLGLKIQKKSGLQVCVANGERVPSIGICKSVQFVMANNNFQADFYTIPLEGFDMIFGVKWLCTLGPILWDFSSLTMQFAVNKKKILWQGQHPEEVPRLIPVAEFTDCPCIGILLLKVWDHEKIVIIPDHYIFTSDERANRNVDILRDFCGEQNIKYFYDIKDLSNFKANPDYKGVCHVALAQEGHCRPGEVLLGTDSHTCTAGAFGQFATGIGNTDAGFVLGTGKVLLKVPSTLRFVMDGEMPHYLLAKDLILQIIGEISVSGATYKSMEFVGTTVESLNMEERMTLCNMVVEAGGKNGVVPADSTTFKYLEDKTTVPYEPVYSDAQASFLSEYRFDISKLEPLVAKPHSPDNRALARECKDVKIDRVYIGSCTGGKTEDFLAAAKVFLASGKKVKVPTFLVPATQKVWMDIYTLSVPESGGKTCSQIFEEAGCDTPASPSCGACLGGPKDTYARMNEPKVCVSTTNRNFPGRMGHKEGQIYLASPYTAAASALTGYVTDPREFLC
;
A
#
# COMPACT_ATOMS: atom_id res chain seq x y z
N MET A 1 -61.59 42.17 -18.26
CA MET A 1 -61.99 43.26 -19.20
C MET A 1 -60.74 43.89 -19.80
N ALA A 2 -60.87 44.49 -20.98
CA ALA A 2 -60.02 45.49 -21.66
C ALA A 2 -58.54 45.76 -21.26
N SER A 3 -57.71 45.85 -22.31
CA SER A 3 -56.68 46.90 -22.60
C SER A 3 -55.45 47.06 -21.68
N SER A 4 -54.25 47.47 -22.13
CA SER A 4 -53.69 47.92 -23.44
C SER A 4 -52.16 47.72 -23.40
N LEU A 5 -51.44 47.41 -24.50
CA LEU A 5 -50.73 48.37 -25.39
C LEU A 5 -50.14 49.59 -24.64
N VAL A 6 -48.86 49.97 -24.80
CA VAL A 6 -48.24 50.46 -26.06
C VAL A 6 -46.69 50.40 -26.00
N SER A 7 -46.07 49.74 -27.01
CA SER A 7 -44.91 50.14 -27.85
C SER A 7 -43.60 50.72 -27.22
N SER A 8 -42.38 50.22 -27.51
CA SER A 8 -41.57 50.24 -28.78
C SER A 8 -40.50 51.37 -28.79
N PRO A 9 -39.49 51.44 -29.70
CA PRO A 9 -39.25 50.60 -30.88
C PRO A 9 -37.78 50.14 -31.17
N THR A 10 -37.66 49.16 -32.09
CA THR A 10 -36.70 48.94 -33.22
C THR A 10 -35.30 49.63 -33.24
N SER A 11 -34.25 49.16 -33.94
CA SER A 11 -34.08 48.33 -35.16
C SER A 11 -32.56 48.00 -35.32
N SER A 12 -31.99 47.17 -36.19
CA SER A 12 -32.33 46.11 -37.17
C SER A 12 -31.15 46.04 -38.19
N PHE A 13 -31.15 45.09 -39.15
CA PHE A 13 -30.22 44.84 -40.30
C PHE A 13 -29.18 43.70 -40.07
N LEU A 14 -28.96 42.68 -40.94
CA LEU A 14 -29.60 42.07 -42.14
C LEU A 14 -29.20 40.55 -42.16
N LYS A 15 -29.69 39.61 -43.00
CA LYS A 15 -30.59 39.62 -44.19
C LYS A 15 -31.47 38.35 -44.27
N LYS A 16 -31.66 37.75 -45.46
CA LYS A 16 -32.44 36.53 -45.81
C LYS A 16 -31.73 35.76 -46.94
N ILE A 17 -31.91 34.43 -47.03
CA ILE A 17 -32.51 33.63 -48.15
C ILE A 17 -32.97 32.30 -47.50
N ALA A 18 -34.25 31.92 -47.29
CA ALA A 18 -35.45 31.77 -48.13
C ALA A 18 -35.59 30.39 -48.85
N PHE A 19 -36.51 29.54 -48.37
CA PHE A 19 -37.20 28.46 -49.13
C PHE A 19 -38.61 28.21 -48.54
N HIS A 20 -39.55 27.67 -49.33
CA HIS A 20 -40.99 27.74 -48.99
C HIS A 20 -41.85 26.60 -49.60
N LYS A 21 -42.67 25.93 -48.76
CA LYS A 21 -43.83 25.05 -49.08
C LYS A 21 -43.52 23.72 -49.81
N CYS A 22 -44.37 22.67 -49.76
CA CYS A 22 -45.79 22.58 -49.32
C CYS A 22 -46.18 21.23 -48.66
N LYS A 23 -47.43 21.16 -48.16
CA LYS A 23 -48.07 20.06 -47.40
C LYS A 23 -48.37 18.79 -48.23
N LYS A 24 -48.41 17.62 -47.58
CA LYS A 24 -49.63 16.76 -47.55
C LYS A 24 -49.61 15.69 -46.44
N GLN A 25 -50.82 15.21 -46.15
CA GLN A 25 -51.23 14.34 -45.04
C GLN A 25 -51.41 12.90 -45.55
N VAL A 26 -50.94 11.87 -44.83
CA VAL A 26 -51.22 10.44 -45.13
C VAL A 26 -51.48 9.67 -43.83
N SER A 27 -52.37 8.68 -43.91
CA SER A 27 -52.97 7.94 -42.79
C SER A 27 -52.24 6.65 -42.40
N LYS A 28 -52.64 6.09 -41.24
CA LYS A 28 -52.19 4.79 -40.71
C LYS A 28 -52.29 3.66 -41.74
N LYS A 29 -51.24 2.85 -41.86
CA LYS A 29 -51.37 1.41 -42.11
C LYS A 29 -50.24 0.65 -41.41
N ILE A 30 -50.60 -0.28 -40.53
CA ILE A 30 -49.67 -1.21 -39.90
C ILE A 30 -49.26 -2.23 -40.96
N VAL A 31 -47.97 -2.45 -41.15
CA VAL A 31 -47.43 -3.59 -41.89
C VAL A 31 -46.31 -4.17 -41.05
N SER A 32 -46.51 -5.42 -40.59
CA SER A 32 -45.45 -6.20 -39.96
C SER A 32 -44.37 -6.49 -41.00
N VAL A 33 -43.11 -6.16 -40.69
CA VAL A 33 -41.94 -6.61 -41.45
C VAL A 33 -41.22 -7.62 -40.57
N MET A 34 -41.22 -8.88 -41.02
CA MET A 34 -40.66 -9.99 -40.25
C MET A 34 -39.14 -9.85 -40.11
N ALA A 35 -38.64 -10.13 -38.90
CA ALA A 35 -37.21 -10.27 -38.67
C ALA A 35 -36.66 -11.45 -39.50
N PRO A 36 -35.41 -11.38 -40.02
CA PRO A 36 -34.79 -12.51 -40.67
C PRO A 36 -34.60 -13.66 -39.67
N HIS A 37 -34.83 -14.89 -40.14
CA HIS A 37 -34.69 -16.11 -39.33
C HIS A 37 -33.32 -16.17 -38.64
N GLN A 38 -33.31 -16.09 -37.31
CA GLN A 38 -32.19 -16.63 -36.53
C GLN A 38 -32.15 -18.14 -36.73
N SER A 39 -30.97 -18.70 -36.94
CA SER A 39 -30.77 -20.15 -36.97
C SER A 39 -31.09 -20.74 -35.60
N GLU A 40 -31.86 -21.82 -35.58
CA GLU A 40 -32.25 -22.51 -34.34
C GLU A 40 -31.01 -23.00 -33.59
N ARG A 41 -30.67 -22.35 -32.47
CA ARG A 41 -29.74 -22.94 -31.49
C ARG A 41 -30.42 -24.15 -30.87
N LYS A 42 -29.86 -25.33 -31.11
CA LYS A 42 -30.33 -26.59 -30.52
C LYS A 42 -30.49 -26.47 -29.01
N THR A 43 -31.69 -26.79 -28.52
CA THR A 43 -31.97 -26.96 -27.10
C THR A 43 -31.20 -28.18 -26.57
N TYR A 44 -30.24 -27.94 -25.68
CA TYR A 44 -29.67 -28.98 -24.83
C TYR A 44 -30.27 -28.85 -23.42
N THR A 45 -31.20 -29.73 -23.10
CA THR A 45 -31.74 -29.89 -21.74
C THR A 45 -31.06 -31.08 -21.07
N THR A 46 -30.27 -30.82 -20.03
CA THR A 46 -30.33 -31.51 -18.71
C THR A 46 -29.31 -30.92 -17.74
N GLY A 47 -29.74 -30.59 -16.52
CA GLY A 47 -28.90 -30.87 -15.35
C GLY A 47 -27.96 -29.79 -14.81
N SER A 48 -28.32 -28.51 -14.85
CA SER A 48 -27.84 -27.58 -13.80
C SER A 48 -28.93 -26.56 -13.46
N LEU A 49 -29.23 -26.42 -12.17
CA LEU A 49 -30.01 -25.30 -11.66
C LEU A 49 -29.17 -24.04 -11.91
N LYS A 50 -29.64 -23.13 -12.77
CA LYS A 50 -29.03 -21.81 -12.89
C LYS A 50 -29.14 -21.11 -11.54
N THR A 51 -28.04 -21.08 -10.79
CA THR A 51 -27.91 -20.25 -9.59
C THR A 51 -28.14 -18.79 -10.00
N GLY A 52 -29.08 -18.13 -9.33
CA GLY A 52 -29.38 -16.74 -9.62
C GLY A 52 -28.18 -15.85 -9.28
N MET A 53 -27.97 -14.79 -10.06
CA MET A 53 -26.92 -13.82 -9.82
C MET A 53 -27.49 -12.54 -9.19
N THR A 54 -26.75 -11.99 -8.23
CA THR A 54 -26.92 -10.64 -7.69
C THR A 54 -26.61 -9.57 -8.74
N MET A 55 -26.98 -8.31 -8.47
CA MET A 55 -26.68 -7.18 -9.37
C MET A 55 -25.19 -7.10 -9.72
N THR A 56 -24.31 -7.17 -8.71
CA THR A 56 -22.85 -7.09 -8.90
C THR A 56 -22.33 -8.22 -9.79
N GLU A 57 -22.74 -9.47 -9.56
CA GLU A 57 -22.33 -10.61 -10.40
C GLU A 57 -22.81 -10.45 -11.84
N LYS A 58 -24.05 -10.00 -12.07
CA LYS A 58 -24.59 -9.77 -13.42
C LYS A 58 -23.89 -8.64 -14.17
N ILE A 59 -23.59 -7.54 -13.49
CA ILE A 59 -22.87 -6.39 -14.08
C ILE A 59 -21.47 -6.85 -14.52
N LEU A 60 -20.74 -7.54 -13.64
CA LEU A 60 -19.42 -8.09 -13.95
C LEU A 60 -19.49 -9.20 -15.01
N ALA A 61 -20.54 -10.02 -15.04
CA ALA A 61 -20.75 -11.05 -16.07
C ALA A 61 -20.92 -10.40 -17.45
N ARG A 62 -21.78 -9.39 -17.56
CA ARG A 62 -21.96 -8.60 -18.80
C ARG A 62 -20.66 -7.93 -19.23
N ALA A 63 -19.98 -7.24 -18.32
CA ALA A 63 -18.75 -6.50 -18.62
C ALA A 63 -17.53 -7.39 -18.89
N SER A 64 -17.57 -8.68 -18.49
CA SER A 64 -16.56 -9.71 -18.83
C SER A 64 -17.00 -10.67 -19.95
N GLU A 65 -18.11 -10.37 -20.63
CA GLU A 65 -18.68 -11.17 -21.74
C GLU A 65 -19.02 -12.62 -21.36
N LYS A 66 -19.21 -12.89 -20.06
CA LYS A 66 -19.56 -14.21 -19.50
C LYS A 66 -21.07 -14.31 -19.25
N GLN A 67 -21.64 -15.51 -19.41
CA GLN A 67 -23.08 -15.74 -19.17
C GLN A 67 -23.44 -15.87 -17.68
N GLN A 68 -22.47 -16.22 -16.84
CA GLN A 68 -22.64 -16.43 -15.41
C GLN A 68 -21.30 -16.23 -14.71
N LEU A 69 -21.34 -15.75 -13.47
CA LEU A 69 -20.21 -15.67 -12.55
C LEU A 69 -20.60 -16.16 -11.16
N SER A 70 -19.61 -16.53 -10.37
CA SER A 70 -19.72 -16.83 -8.94
C SER A 70 -18.78 -15.95 -8.12
N PRO A 71 -19.05 -15.71 -6.83
CA PRO A 71 -18.13 -15.01 -5.95
C PRO A 71 -16.78 -15.72 -5.90
N GLY A 72 -15.71 -14.95 -6.08
CA GLY A 72 -14.35 -15.45 -6.11
C GLY A 72 -13.77 -15.69 -7.50
N ASP A 73 -14.58 -15.67 -8.57
CA ASP A 73 -14.09 -15.73 -9.95
C ASP A 73 -13.18 -14.54 -10.27
N ASN A 74 -12.05 -14.78 -10.93
CA ASN A 74 -11.22 -13.73 -11.50
C ASN A 74 -11.63 -13.48 -12.97
N VAL A 75 -11.91 -12.22 -13.29
CA VAL A 75 -12.48 -11.79 -14.58
C VAL A 75 -11.79 -10.56 -15.14
N TRP A 76 -11.48 -10.60 -16.44
CA TRP A 76 -11.17 -9.40 -17.20
C TRP A 76 -12.47 -8.67 -17.50
N VAL A 77 -12.53 -7.41 -17.09
CA VAL A 77 -13.72 -6.56 -17.13
C VAL A 77 -13.46 -5.39 -18.04
N ASN A 78 -14.29 -5.21 -19.06
CA ASN A 78 -14.34 -4.01 -19.88
C ASN A 78 -14.86 -2.84 -19.03
N VAL A 79 -14.18 -1.69 -19.06
CA VAL A 79 -14.50 -0.52 -18.25
C VAL A 79 -15.34 0.47 -19.07
N ASP A 80 -16.46 0.92 -18.51
CA ASP A 80 -17.34 1.88 -19.19
C ASP A 80 -16.89 3.31 -18.98
N ILE A 81 -16.46 3.66 -17.76
CA ILE A 81 -15.90 4.98 -17.40
C ILE A 81 -14.73 4.80 -16.43
N LEU A 82 -13.63 5.52 -16.68
CA LEU A 82 -12.57 5.76 -15.68
C LEU A 82 -12.60 7.23 -15.25
N MET A 83 -12.65 7.46 -13.94
CA MET A 83 -12.49 8.80 -13.34
C MET A 83 -11.13 8.96 -12.66
N THR A 84 -10.49 10.12 -12.84
CA THR A 84 -9.35 10.52 -12.01
C THR A 84 -9.37 12.02 -11.69
N HIS A 85 -8.53 12.42 -10.73
CA HIS A 85 -8.50 13.74 -10.12
C HIS A 85 -7.05 14.16 -9.78
N ASP A 86 -6.87 15.36 -9.24
CA ASP A 86 -5.58 16.04 -9.04
C ASP A 86 -4.63 15.36 -8.03
N VAL A 87 -5.12 14.47 -7.17
CA VAL A 87 -4.24 13.74 -6.22
C VAL A 87 -3.56 12.54 -6.89
N CYS A 88 -4.33 11.74 -7.64
CA CYS A 88 -3.91 10.42 -8.13
C CYS A 88 -3.70 10.34 -9.65
N GLY A 89 -4.27 11.29 -10.40
CA GLY A 89 -4.14 11.39 -11.85
C GLY A 89 -2.70 11.50 -12.32
N PRO A 90 -1.84 12.37 -11.76
CA PRO A 90 -0.42 12.44 -12.14
C PRO A 90 0.32 11.10 -12.04
N GLY A 91 0.08 10.32 -10.99
CA GLY A 91 0.66 8.98 -10.83
C GLY A 91 0.14 7.98 -11.87
N SER A 92 -1.17 7.99 -12.11
CA SER A 92 -1.83 7.14 -13.11
C SER A 92 -1.35 7.45 -14.54
N ILE A 93 -1.22 8.75 -14.87
CA ILE A 93 -0.67 9.26 -16.12
C ILE A 93 0.81 8.88 -16.27
N GLY A 94 1.59 8.97 -15.18
CA GLY A 94 2.99 8.56 -15.17
C GLY A 94 3.16 7.08 -15.53
N ILE A 95 2.34 6.21 -14.93
CA ILE A 95 2.33 4.77 -15.24
C ILE A 95 1.86 4.51 -16.67
N PHE A 96 0.78 5.17 -17.13
CA PHE A 96 0.34 5.09 -18.53
C PHE A 96 1.47 5.49 -19.51
N LYS A 97 2.15 6.62 -19.26
CA LYS A 97 3.28 7.10 -20.09
C LYS A 97 4.50 6.17 -20.01
N LYS A 98 4.70 5.44 -18.90
CA LYS A 98 5.79 4.46 -18.74
C LYS A 98 5.53 3.15 -19.48
N GLU A 99 4.36 2.53 -19.25
CA GLU A 99 4.07 1.18 -19.73
C GLU A 99 3.58 1.15 -21.18
N PHE A 100 2.89 2.21 -21.64
CA PHE A 100 2.39 2.31 -23.03
C PHE A 100 3.23 3.27 -23.89
N GLY A 101 4.13 4.05 -23.29
CA GLY A 101 5.06 4.92 -24.00
C GLY A 101 6.22 4.18 -24.65
N ARG A 102 6.79 4.76 -25.70
CA ARG A 102 8.11 4.33 -26.22
C ARG A 102 9.21 4.97 -25.37
N SER A 103 10.27 4.21 -25.05
CA SER A 103 11.47 4.78 -24.43
C SER A 103 12.08 5.86 -25.33
N LYS A 104 12.74 6.85 -24.71
CA LYS A 104 13.39 7.97 -25.43
C LYS A 104 14.74 7.61 -26.03
N ASP A 105 15.24 6.39 -25.80
CA ASP A 105 16.66 6.04 -25.98
C ASP A 105 17.08 5.87 -27.45
N THR A 106 16.14 5.99 -28.40
CA THR A 106 16.43 5.98 -29.83
C THR A 106 16.76 7.34 -30.45
N PHE A 107 16.80 8.44 -29.66
CA PHE A 107 17.21 9.77 -30.17
C PHE A 107 18.63 10.17 -29.75
N SER A 108 19.61 9.48 -30.33
CA SER A 108 21.01 9.92 -30.26
C SER A 108 21.26 11.18 -31.10
N SER A 109 21.63 12.27 -30.42
CA SER A 109 22.41 13.42 -30.91
C SER A 109 21.93 14.19 -32.16
N ARG A 110 21.30 15.35 -31.93
CA ARG A 110 21.63 16.63 -32.60
C ARG A 110 21.05 17.84 -31.84
N PRO A 111 21.71 19.02 -31.84
CA PRO A 111 21.26 20.15 -31.02
C PRO A 111 19.97 20.79 -31.55
N MET A 112 19.08 21.18 -30.64
CA MET A 112 17.95 22.07 -30.97
C MET A 112 18.46 23.46 -31.39
N THR A 113 18.01 23.94 -32.55
CA THR A 113 17.98 25.38 -32.86
C THR A 113 16.53 25.86 -32.99
N ARG A 114 16.25 27.01 -32.37
CA ARG A 114 14.94 27.67 -32.41
C ARG A 114 14.57 28.06 -33.86
N SER A 115 13.51 27.47 -34.42
CA SER A 115 12.62 28.12 -35.41
C SER A 115 11.59 27.13 -35.99
N TYR A 116 10.45 26.91 -35.33
CA TYR A 116 9.22 26.45 -36.00
C TYR A 116 7.96 26.95 -35.28
N ALA A 117 7.70 28.25 -35.42
CA ALA A 117 6.36 28.81 -35.33
C ALA A 117 5.87 29.11 -36.75
N LYS A 118 4.58 28.89 -37.02
CA LYS A 118 3.88 28.92 -38.34
C LYS A 118 4.09 27.69 -39.25
N ALA A 119 3.25 26.67 -39.05
CA ALA A 119 2.69 25.85 -40.14
C ALA A 119 1.43 25.06 -39.71
N HIS A 120 0.51 25.68 -38.96
CA HIS A 120 -0.85 25.12 -38.80
C HIS A 120 -1.77 25.74 -39.86
N ASN A 121 -2.13 24.95 -40.88
CA ASN A 121 -3.47 24.88 -41.48
C ASN A 121 -3.45 23.96 -42.72
N ASN A 122 -4.59 23.32 -42.98
CA ASN A 122 -4.87 22.38 -44.08
C ASN A 122 -4.22 20.99 -43.95
N LEU A 123 -4.96 20.05 -43.36
CA LEU A 123 -5.48 18.86 -44.08
C LEU A 123 -6.44 18.10 -43.15
N VAL A 124 -7.74 18.17 -43.45
CA VAL A 124 -8.77 17.30 -42.86
C VAL A 124 -9.28 16.41 -43.97
N SER A 125 -8.94 15.12 -43.93
CA SER A 125 -9.73 13.96 -44.39
C SER A 125 -8.83 12.76 -44.63
N GLU A 126 -8.73 11.86 -43.66
CA GLU A 126 -8.55 10.43 -43.92
C GLU A 126 -8.86 9.62 -42.66
N SER A 127 -9.63 8.56 -42.81
CA SER A 127 -9.98 7.64 -41.72
C SER A 127 -8.79 6.74 -41.42
N ALA A 128 -8.14 6.93 -40.28
CA ALA A 128 -7.05 6.05 -39.83
C ALA A 128 -7.58 4.62 -39.62
N VAL A 129 -7.13 3.70 -40.47
CA VAL A 129 -7.39 2.27 -40.32
C VAL A 129 -6.73 1.79 -39.03
N MET A 130 -7.50 1.13 -38.16
CA MET A 130 -6.97 0.54 -36.93
C MET A 130 -5.84 -0.44 -37.26
N GLY A 131 -4.72 -0.35 -36.52
CA GLY A 131 -3.71 -1.40 -36.54
C GLY A 131 -4.32 -2.72 -36.09
N ASP A 132 -3.97 -3.82 -36.77
CA ASP A 132 -4.58 -5.14 -36.60
C ASP A 132 -4.69 -5.53 -35.12
N GLU A 133 -5.94 -5.79 -34.68
CA GLU A 133 -6.37 -6.00 -33.29
C GLU A 133 -5.49 -7.04 -32.57
N LYS A 134 -5.10 -8.09 -33.32
CA LYS A 134 -4.19 -9.17 -32.90
C LYS A 134 -2.84 -8.67 -32.38
N THR A 135 -2.33 -7.56 -32.91
CA THR A 135 -1.02 -6.99 -32.56
C THR A 135 -1.05 -6.30 -31.19
N LEU A 136 -2.22 -5.81 -30.76
CA LEU A 136 -2.42 -5.28 -29.43
C LEU A 136 -2.65 -6.44 -28.43
N THR A 137 -3.48 -7.42 -28.81
CA THR A 137 -3.73 -8.62 -27.98
C THR A 137 -2.43 -9.35 -27.64
N ALA A 138 -1.58 -9.63 -28.64
CA ALA A 138 -0.31 -10.36 -28.44
C ALA A 138 0.73 -9.61 -27.58
N LYS A 139 0.57 -8.29 -27.37
CA LYS A 139 1.41 -7.51 -26.44
C LYS A 139 0.83 -7.44 -25.04
N LEU A 140 -0.49 -7.50 -24.91
CA LEU A 140 -1.19 -7.42 -23.63
C LEU A 140 -1.23 -8.78 -22.93
N GLU A 141 -1.30 -9.88 -23.66
CA GLU A 141 -1.42 -11.25 -23.13
C GLU A 141 -0.38 -11.58 -22.03
N PRO A 142 0.94 -11.30 -22.18
CA PRO A 142 1.93 -11.60 -21.13
C PRO A 142 1.79 -10.69 -19.89
N PHE A 143 1.40 -9.42 -20.09
CA PHE A 143 1.18 -8.47 -19.00
C PHE A 143 -0.11 -8.79 -18.23
N MET A 144 -1.15 -9.22 -18.94
CA MET A 144 -2.40 -9.71 -18.38
C MET A 144 -2.17 -10.99 -17.57
N GLU A 145 -1.34 -11.92 -18.07
CA GLU A 145 -0.95 -13.13 -17.34
C GLU A 145 -0.12 -12.81 -16.08
N GLN A 146 0.80 -11.84 -16.15
CA GLN A 146 1.56 -11.34 -15.00
C GLN A 146 0.65 -10.69 -13.93
N MET A 147 -0.31 -9.85 -14.35
CA MET A 147 -1.31 -9.25 -13.46
C MET A 147 -2.21 -10.31 -12.79
N ALA A 148 -2.66 -11.31 -13.56
CA ALA A 148 -3.47 -12.41 -13.03
C ALA A 148 -2.71 -13.25 -12.01
N THR A 149 -1.44 -13.56 -12.29
CA THR A 149 -0.57 -14.28 -11.35
C THR A 149 -0.39 -13.49 -10.05
N ARG A 150 -0.09 -12.19 -10.13
CA ARG A 150 0.07 -11.33 -8.95
C ARG A 150 -1.21 -11.21 -8.11
N GLN A 151 -2.36 -11.10 -8.77
CA GLN A 151 -3.66 -11.07 -8.11
C GLN A 151 -3.96 -12.40 -7.39
N GLN A 152 -3.61 -13.54 -8.00
CA GLN A 152 -3.77 -14.85 -7.37
C GLN A 152 -2.86 -15.01 -6.14
N THR A 153 -1.59 -14.57 -6.19
CA THR A 153 -0.69 -14.58 -5.02
C THR A 153 -1.25 -13.76 -3.85
N LEU A 154 -1.78 -12.56 -4.12
CA LEU A 154 -2.43 -11.72 -3.11
C LEU A 154 -3.67 -12.41 -2.50
N GLU A 155 -4.43 -13.13 -3.29
CA GLU A 155 -5.62 -13.85 -2.83
C GLU A 155 -5.29 -15.05 -1.94
N GLU A 156 -4.19 -15.76 -2.23
CA GLU A 156 -3.69 -16.86 -1.39
C GLU A 156 -3.21 -16.33 -0.03
N GLN A 157 -2.47 -15.21 0.00
CA GLN A 157 -2.10 -14.52 1.24
C GLN A 157 -3.34 -14.08 2.05
N MET A 158 -4.36 -13.53 1.39
CA MET A 158 -5.63 -13.14 2.03
C MET A 158 -6.46 -14.32 2.55
N ALA A 159 -6.43 -15.47 1.88
CA ALA A 159 -7.08 -16.70 2.34
C ALA A 159 -6.44 -17.23 3.63
N ILE A 160 -5.10 -17.17 3.72
CA ILE A 160 -4.33 -17.57 4.90
C ILE A 160 -4.62 -16.64 6.10
N LEU A 161 -4.72 -15.33 5.86
CA LEU A 161 -5.12 -14.33 6.86
C LEU A 161 -6.55 -14.58 7.39
N SER A 162 -7.53 -14.80 6.51
CA SER A 162 -8.93 -14.98 6.90
C SER A 162 -9.18 -16.31 7.65
N LEU A 163 -8.49 -17.40 7.29
CA LEU A 163 -8.51 -18.66 8.05
C LEU A 163 -7.90 -18.51 9.45
N SER A 164 -6.92 -17.61 9.62
CA SER A 164 -6.32 -17.32 10.92
C SER A 164 -7.27 -16.55 11.85
N VAL A 165 -8.12 -15.67 11.30
CA VAL A 165 -9.17 -14.92 12.04
C VAL A 165 -10.35 -15.80 12.44
N GLN A 166 -10.70 -16.82 11.64
CA GLN A 166 -11.76 -17.78 12.02
C GLN A 166 -11.34 -18.73 13.16
N LYS A 167 -10.04 -19.03 13.29
CA LYS A 167 -9.53 -19.86 14.40
C LYS A 167 -9.50 -19.12 15.73
N THR A 168 -9.23 -17.81 15.75
CA THR A 168 -9.27 -17.01 16.99
C THR A 168 -10.69 -16.73 17.48
N THR A 169 -11.68 -16.67 16.58
CA THR A 169 -13.09 -16.43 16.96
C THR A 169 -13.79 -17.67 17.51
N LYS A 170 -13.59 -18.86 16.94
CA LYS A 170 -14.15 -20.11 17.51
C LYS A 170 -13.58 -20.48 18.88
N GLY A 171 -12.31 -20.18 19.15
CA GLY A 171 -11.67 -20.48 20.45
C GLY A 171 -12.29 -19.77 21.65
N ASN A 172 -13.03 -18.66 21.43
CA ASN A 172 -13.71 -17.91 22.49
C ASN A 172 -15.18 -18.32 22.71
N SER A 173 -15.80 -19.13 21.85
CA SER A 173 -17.23 -19.47 21.96
C SER A 173 -17.53 -20.66 22.88
N GLU A 174 -16.53 -21.49 23.23
CA GLU A 174 -16.75 -22.76 23.95
C GLU A 174 -16.51 -22.70 25.48
N LYS A 175 -16.44 -21.50 26.10
CA LYS A 175 -16.15 -21.35 27.54
C LYS A 175 -17.12 -20.52 28.38
N ASN A 176 -18.24 -20.05 27.82
CA ASN A 176 -19.18 -19.15 28.52
C ASN A 176 -20.56 -19.79 28.85
N ASN A 177 -20.69 -21.11 28.78
CA ASN A 177 -21.90 -21.83 29.20
C ASN A 177 -21.68 -22.64 30.48
N GLU A 178 -21.42 -21.96 31.60
CA GLU A 178 -21.74 -22.48 32.93
C GLU A 178 -21.90 -21.34 33.96
N GLU A 179 -22.93 -21.47 34.81
CA GLU A 179 -23.21 -20.71 36.04
C GLU A 179 -23.54 -19.20 35.98
N GLN A 180 -24.84 -18.88 35.82
CA GLN A 180 -25.45 -17.76 36.55
C GLN A 180 -25.80 -18.21 37.99
N GLY A 181 -25.40 -17.43 39.02
CA GLY A 181 -25.71 -17.80 40.41
C GLY A 181 -25.50 -16.73 41.50
N SER A 182 -26.57 -16.01 41.84
CA SER A 182 -26.91 -15.49 43.19
C SER A 182 -26.05 -14.43 43.95
N SER A 183 -26.61 -13.22 44.02
CA SER A 183 -26.70 -12.26 45.15
C SER A 183 -25.75 -12.29 46.40
N GLY A 184 -25.16 -11.12 46.71
CA GLY A 184 -25.50 -10.37 47.95
C GLY A 184 -24.55 -10.36 49.17
N GLY A 185 -24.05 -9.16 49.55
CA GLY A 185 -24.14 -8.67 50.95
C GLY A 185 -22.93 -8.69 51.93
N LYS A 186 -22.23 -7.54 52.03
CA LYS A 186 -21.60 -6.92 53.25
C LYS A 186 -20.56 -7.67 54.14
N LYS A 187 -19.30 -7.21 54.01
CA LYS A 187 -18.30 -6.83 55.05
C LYS A 187 -18.15 -7.63 56.38
N LYS A 188 -16.92 -8.11 56.62
CA LYS A 188 -16.13 -7.89 57.87
C LYS A 188 -14.62 -8.08 57.62
N ASN A 189 -13.77 -7.33 58.33
CA ASN A 189 -12.30 -7.44 58.29
C ASN A 189 -11.77 -8.32 59.44
N SER A 190 -10.71 -9.11 59.19
CA SER A 190 -9.48 -9.11 60.02
C SER A 190 -8.38 -10.01 59.43
N ASP A 191 -7.32 -9.37 58.94
CA ASP A 191 -5.90 -9.78 58.93
C ASP A 191 -5.47 -11.24 58.70
N SER A 192 -4.86 -11.48 57.54
CA SER A 192 -3.55 -12.13 57.46
C SER A 192 -2.77 -11.64 56.24
N GLN A 193 -1.43 -11.58 56.37
CA GLN A 193 -0.53 -11.11 55.32
C GLN A 193 -0.65 -11.95 54.04
N HIS A 194 -0.61 -11.34 52.86
CA HIS A 194 0.33 -11.64 51.76
C HIS A 194 0.20 -10.59 50.64
N GLY A 195 1.28 -10.36 49.89
CA GLY A 195 1.40 -9.20 48.99
C GLY A 195 0.42 -9.19 47.82
N VAL A 196 -0.13 -8.01 47.51
CA VAL A 196 -0.98 -7.79 46.33
C VAL A 196 -0.13 -7.97 45.07
N GLY A 197 -0.27 -9.12 44.43
CA GLY A 197 0.21 -9.35 43.07
C GLY A 197 -0.59 -8.49 42.11
N MET A 198 0.00 -7.35 41.70
CA MET A 198 -0.57 -6.47 40.69
C MET A 198 -0.69 -7.24 39.37
N VAL A 199 -1.93 -7.54 38.95
CA VAL A 199 -2.18 -8.12 37.62
C VAL A 199 -1.66 -7.13 36.57
N PRO A 200 -0.71 -7.52 35.70
CA PRO A 200 -0.17 -6.58 34.72
C PRO A 200 -1.27 -6.14 33.75
N ARG A 201 -1.63 -4.85 33.79
CA ARG A 201 -2.23 -4.23 32.61
C ARG A 201 -1.20 -4.33 31.50
N TYR A 202 -1.55 -5.02 30.41
CA TYR A 202 -0.76 -4.92 29.18
C TYR A 202 -0.82 -3.47 28.71
N SER A 203 0.23 -2.71 29.01
CA SER A 203 0.43 -1.37 28.48
C SER A 203 0.42 -1.44 26.96
N LYS A 204 -0.37 -0.58 26.33
CA LYS A 204 -0.34 -0.38 24.87
C LYS A 204 1.12 -0.14 24.47
N MET A 205 1.70 -1.07 23.73
CA MET A 205 3.10 -0.98 23.33
C MET A 205 3.20 0.14 22.29
N GLU A 206 4.01 1.15 22.56
CA GLU A 206 4.27 2.24 21.62
C GLU A 206 5.40 1.82 20.67
N PHE A 207 5.31 2.26 19.41
CA PHE A 207 6.36 1.99 18.45
C PHE A 207 7.59 2.87 18.76
N PRO A 208 8.80 2.32 18.85
CA PRO A 208 9.97 3.08 19.25
C PRO A 208 10.43 4.05 18.15
N THR A 209 10.81 5.27 18.52
CA THR A 209 11.38 6.27 17.60
C THR A 209 12.91 6.25 17.57
N TYR A 210 13.50 6.80 16.51
CA TYR A 210 14.95 6.97 16.35
C TYR A 210 15.28 8.23 15.53
N ASP A 211 16.25 9.01 16.00
CA ASP A 211 16.62 10.33 15.46
C ASP A 211 17.95 10.34 14.68
N GLY A 212 18.63 9.19 14.59
CA GLY A 212 19.97 9.04 14.01
C GLY A 212 21.11 9.15 15.04
N VAL A 213 20.83 9.40 16.32
CA VAL A 213 21.86 9.66 17.34
C VAL A 213 22.22 8.38 18.12
N GLY A 214 23.41 7.82 17.83
CA GLY A 214 23.97 6.67 18.54
C GLY A 214 23.58 5.31 17.93
N ASP A 215 24.09 4.21 18.50
CA ASP A 215 24.00 2.86 17.93
C ASP A 215 22.53 2.39 17.73
N PRO A 216 22.08 2.14 16.48
CA PRO A 216 20.70 1.76 16.18
C PRO A 216 20.33 0.35 16.68
N LEU A 217 21.28 -0.51 17.08
CA LEU A 217 21.01 -1.90 17.49
C LEU A 217 19.94 -2.00 18.58
N GLY A 218 19.99 -1.08 19.55
CA GLY A 218 19.05 -1.02 20.67
C GLY A 218 17.65 -0.56 20.26
N TRP A 219 17.52 0.20 19.17
CA TRP A 219 16.25 0.62 18.58
C TRP A 219 15.67 -0.46 17.68
N LEU A 220 16.45 -0.98 16.73
CA LEU A 220 16.04 -2.05 15.80
C LEU A 220 15.50 -3.28 16.55
N LYS A 221 16.14 -3.67 17.65
CA LYS A 221 15.65 -4.78 18.51
C LYS A 221 14.32 -4.49 19.22
N ARG A 222 13.98 -3.22 19.48
CA ARG A 222 12.65 -2.83 19.98
C ARG A 222 11.61 -2.88 18.85
N CYS A 223 11.96 -2.50 17.63
CA CYS A 223 11.11 -2.68 16.45
C CYS A 223 10.79 -4.17 16.24
N GLU A 224 11.81 -5.05 16.26
CA GLU A 224 11.61 -6.50 16.14
C GLU A 224 10.72 -7.09 17.24
N ASN A 225 10.91 -6.68 18.50
CA ASN A 225 10.04 -7.07 19.59
C ASN A 225 8.59 -6.56 19.40
N PHE A 226 8.40 -5.36 18.84
CA PHE A 226 7.08 -4.84 18.50
C PHE A 226 6.45 -5.68 17.39
N PHE A 227 7.17 -5.90 16.28
CA PHE A 227 6.69 -6.68 15.14
C PHE A 227 6.33 -8.11 15.52
N GLY A 228 7.15 -8.79 16.34
CA GLY A 228 6.87 -10.13 16.83
C GLY A 228 5.63 -10.21 17.73
N ASN A 229 5.40 -9.19 18.57
CA ASN A 229 4.22 -9.12 19.43
C ASN A 229 2.94 -8.75 18.67
N GLN A 230 3.01 -7.86 17.68
CA GLN A 230 1.87 -7.42 16.87
C GLN A 230 1.62 -8.29 15.62
N ARG A 231 2.52 -9.23 15.31
CA ARG A 231 2.51 -10.06 14.09
C ARG A 231 2.50 -9.21 12.81
N THR A 232 3.31 -8.16 12.78
CA THR A 232 3.47 -7.27 11.61
C THR A 232 4.06 -8.06 10.44
N ASN A 233 3.41 -7.99 9.27
CA ASN A 233 3.89 -8.65 8.04
C ASN A 233 5.23 -8.04 7.61
N GLU A 234 6.09 -8.82 6.94
CA GLU A 234 7.43 -8.35 6.53
C GLU A 234 7.38 -7.08 5.67
N GLU A 235 6.42 -7.00 4.75
CA GLU A 235 6.19 -5.85 3.85
C GLU A 235 5.80 -4.56 4.61
N ASP A 236 5.13 -4.69 5.76
CA ASP A 236 4.69 -3.55 6.58
C ASP A 236 5.78 -3.02 7.52
N LYS A 237 6.84 -3.80 7.79
CA LYS A 237 7.83 -3.49 8.84
C LYS A 237 8.63 -2.22 8.55
N VAL A 238 9.13 -2.07 7.32
CA VAL A 238 9.95 -0.91 6.93
C VAL A 238 9.11 0.35 6.92
N GLY A 239 7.91 0.32 6.32
CA GLY A 239 6.97 1.44 6.35
C GLY A 239 6.59 1.83 7.79
N LEU A 240 6.30 0.86 8.66
CA LEU A 240 5.98 1.15 10.06
C LEU A 240 7.17 1.74 10.84
N ALA A 241 8.41 1.32 10.53
CA ALA A 241 9.61 1.87 11.14
C ALA A 241 9.97 3.26 10.60
N SER A 242 9.84 3.51 9.30
CA SER A 242 10.17 4.80 8.68
C SER A 242 9.26 5.93 9.18
N PHE A 243 7.97 5.66 9.41
CA PHE A 243 7.05 6.61 10.08
C PHE A 243 7.48 7.04 11.51
N HIS A 244 8.46 6.38 12.12
CA HIS A 244 8.98 6.66 13.45
C HIS A 244 10.48 7.03 13.46
N LEU A 245 11.07 7.21 12.27
CA LEU A 245 12.32 7.93 12.12
C LEU A 245 12.09 9.44 12.29
N LEU A 246 13.11 10.13 12.76
CA LEU A 246 13.10 11.57 13.00
C LEU A 246 14.45 12.15 12.57
N GLY A 247 14.50 13.44 12.25
CA GLY A 247 15.76 14.19 12.17
C GLY A 247 16.73 13.66 11.10
N GLU A 248 17.94 13.26 11.49
CA GLU A 248 18.94 12.78 10.51
C GLU A 248 18.55 11.41 9.93
N ALA A 249 17.88 10.55 10.72
CA ALA A 249 17.45 9.25 10.23
C ALA A 249 16.28 9.33 9.23
N GLU A 250 15.41 10.34 9.36
CA GLU A 250 14.34 10.60 8.38
C GLU A 250 14.94 10.99 7.02
N LEU A 251 15.80 12.02 6.99
CA LEU A 251 16.47 12.51 5.78
C LEU A 251 17.36 11.46 5.09
N TRP A 252 17.95 10.55 5.87
CA TRP A 252 18.72 9.43 5.35
C TRP A 252 17.83 8.35 4.71
N PHE A 253 16.66 8.08 5.30
CA PHE A 253 15.74 7.09 4.75
C PHE A 253 15.12 7.58 3.44
N ASP A 254 14.77 8.86 3.33
CA ASP A 254 14.29 9.46 2.07
C ASP A 254 15.27 9.21 0.91
N GLN A 255 16.58 9.34 1.17
CA GLN A 255 17.63 9.08 0.17
C GLN A 255 17.70 7.60 -0.22
N ILE A 256 17.57 6.68 0.74
CA ILE A 256 17.55 5.24 0.45
C ILE A 256 16.25 4.82 -0.24
N GLU A 257 15.11 5.46 0.02
CA GLU A 257 13.86 5.14 -0.67
C GLU A 257 13.88 5.60 -2.15
N GLU A 258 14.60 6.69 -2.46
CA GLU A 258 14.89 7.10 -3.84
C GLU A 258 15.89 6.16 -4.56
N GLU A 259 16.83 5.54 -3.83
CA GLU A 259 17.88 4.66 -4.38
C GLU A 259 17.50 3.15 -4.45
N GLU A 260 16.76 2.62 -3.47
CA GLU A 260 16.40 1.20 -3.32
C GLU A 260 14.88 0.98 -3.18
N ALA A 261 14.20 0.81 -4.31
CA ALA A 261 12.76 0.53 -4.34
C ALA A 261 12.41 -0.87 -3.77
N ASN A 262 11.45 -0.91 -2.83
CA ASN A 262 11.02 -2.08 -2.06
C ASN A 262 12.07 -2.61 -1.06
N LEU A 263 12.70 -1.70 -0.33
CA LEU A 263 13.57 -2.00 0.81
C LEU A 263 12.86 -2.92 1.84
N ASP A 264 13.40 -4.13 2.08
CA ASP A 264 12.86 -5.05 3.09
C ASP A 264 13.45 -4.80 4.50
N TRP A 265 12.88 -5.43 5.52
CA TRP A 265 13.30 -5.19 6.92
C TRP A 265 14.75 -5.59 7.17
N GLU A 266 15.27 -6.62 6.51
CA GLU A 266 16.65 -7.07 6.69
C GLU A 266 17.63 -6.06 6.09
N ARG A 267 17.36 -5.60 4.86
CA ARG A 267 18.13 -4.57 4.18
C ARG A 267 18.05 -3.22 4.90
N PHE A 268 16.88 -2.83 5.39
CA PHE A 268 16.70 -1.61 6.21
C PHE A 268 17.57 -1.64 7.47
N ARG A 269 17.60 -2.75 8.22
CA ARG A 269 18.49 -2.91 9.39
C ARG A 269 19.96 -2.75 8.99
N GLU A 270 20.37 -3.40 7.90
CA GLU A 270 21.76 -3.37 7.42
C GLU A 270 22.18 -1.94 7.06
N CYS A 271 21.40 -1.25 6.22
CA CYS A 271 21.68 0.12 5.84
C CYS A 271 21.68 1.07 7.05
N CYS A 272 20.74 0.91 7.99
CA CYS A 272 20.70 1.67 9.23
C CYS A 272 21.96 1.45 10.08
N HIS A 273 22.45 0.20 10.13
CA HIS A 273 23.71 -0.15 10.78
C HIS A 273 24.95 0.39 10.08
N ILE A 274 24.99 0.40 8.75
CA ILE A 274 26.10 0.99 7.98
C ILE A 274 26.15 2.51 8.21
N ARG A 275 24.99 3.18 8.29
CA ARG A 275 24.91 4.63 8.45
C ARG A 275 25.20 5.11 9.86
N PHE A 276 24.58 4.51 10.87
CA PHE A 276 24.60 5.01 12.26
C PHE A 276 25.25 4.05 13.27
N GLY A 277 25.57 2.83 12.86
CA GLY A 277 26.31 1.87 13.69
C GLY A 277 27.81 2.17 13.76
N PRO A 278 28.52 1.57 14.72
CA PRO A 278 29.98 1.64 14.77
C PRO A 278 30.61 0.85 13.60
N PRO A 279 31.88 1.14 13.24
CA PRO A 279 32.55 0.51 12.09
C PRO A 279 32.52 -1.02 12.14
N MET A 280 32.04 -1.64 11.05
CA MET A 280 31.94 -3.08 10.90
C MET A 280 33.34 -3.72 10.88
N SER A 281 33.59 -4.63 11.82
CA SER A 281 34.85 -5.36 11.96
C SER A 281 34.61 -6.84 11.67
N ASN A 282 35.20 -7.37 10.59
CA ASN A 282 34.96 -8.75 10.14
C ASN A 282 35.50 -9.85 11.09
N ASN A 283 35.89 -9.52 12.33
CA ASN A 283 36.42 -10.47 13.31
C ASN A 283 35.83 -10.28 14.72
N HIS A 284 34.50 -10.25 14.83
CA HIS A 284 33.78 -10.15 16.11
C HIS A 284 34.23 -11.21 17.15
N LEU A 285 34.57 -12.43 16.69
CA LEU A 285 35.08 -13.51 17.55
C LEU A 285 36.48 -13.20 18.11
N GLY A 286 37.35 -12.58 17.31
CA GLY A 286 38.67 -12.11 17.72
C GLY A 286 38.60 -10.93 18.69
N GLU A 287 37.69 -9.98 18.50
CA GLU A 287 37.46 -8.88 19.44
C GLU A 287 36.98 -9.39 20.81
N LEU A 288 36.02 -10.31 20.79
CA LEU A 288 35.47 -10.94 21.98
C LEU A 288 36.53 -11.79 22.73
N ALA A 289 37.44 -12.45 22.01
CA ALA A 289 38.59 -13.16 22.58
C ALA A 289 39.72 -12.23 23.07
N ASN A 290 39.82 -11.01 22.54
CA ASN A 290 40.83 -10.01 22.92
C ASN A 290 40.35 -9.01 23.98
N LEU A 291 39.05 -8.93 24.26
CA LEU A 291 38.52 -8.07 25.32
C LEU A 291 39.12 -8.44 26.68
N ARG A 292 39.63 -7.44 27.41
CA ARG A 292 40.18 -7.59 28.76
C ARG A 292 39.45 -6.65 29.73
N GLN A 293 39.26 -7.10 30.95
CA GLN A 293 38.78 -6.26 32.04
C GLN A 293 39.85 -5.21 32.39
N THR A 294 39.61 -3.96 31.98
CA THR A 294 40.44 -2.80 32.31
C THR A 294 39.87 -1.96 33.46
N GLY A 295 38.60 -2.17 33.80
CA GLY A 295 37.87 -1.45 34.85
C GLY A 295 37.08 -2.39 35.76
N THR A 296 35.88 -1.97 36.16
CA THR A 296 34.99 -2.81 36.98
C THR A 296 34.49 -4.03 36.20
N VAL A 297 34.11 -5.09 36.92
CA VAL A 297 33.46 -6.27 36.32
C VAL A 297 32.16 -5.90 35.60
N GLU A 298 31.43 -4.89 36.09
CA GLU A 298 30.17 -4.42 35.49
C GLU A 298 30.39 -3.68 34.17
N GLU A 299 31.43 -2.85 34.08
CA GLU A 299 31.91 -2.23 32.84
C GLU A 299 32.31 -3.29 31.81
N TYR A 300 33.14 -4.26 32.22
CA TYR A 300 33.61 -5.34 31.37
C TYR A 300 32.45 -6.24 30.89
N GLN A 301 31.47 -6.53 31.76
CA GLN A 301 30.25 -7.27 31.38
C GLN A 301 29.45 -6.53 30.32
N ARG A 302 29.24 -5.22 30.46
CA ARG A 302 28.54 -4.40 29.47
C ARG A 302 29.22 -4.44 28.11
N GLN A 303 30.55 -4.30 28.08
CA GLN A 303 31.34 -4.39 26.85
C GLN A 303 31.28 -5.80 26.23
N PHE A 304 31.46 -6.85 27.04
CA PHE A 304 31.42 -8.23 26.58
C PHE A 304 30.05 -8.63 26.03
N GLN A 305 28.97 -8.26 26.71
CA GLN A 305 27.60 -8.52 26.25
C GLN A 305 27.27 -7.74 24.97
N SER A 306 27.79 -6.52 24.81
CA SER A 306 27.62 -5.73 23.59
C SER A 306 28.35 -6.33 22.38
N LEU A 307 29.50 -6.98 22.58
CA LEU A 307 30.20 -7.72 21.52
C LEU A 307 29.55 -9.08 21.24
N LEU A 308 29.16 -9.81 22.30
CA LEU A 308 28.48 -11.11 22.17
C LEU A 308 27.13 -11.01 21.45
N ALA A 309 26.41 -9.89 21.62
CA ALA A 309 25.18 -9.61 20.88
C ALA A 309 25.39 -9.40 19.36
N ARG A 310 26.64 -9.27 18.90
CA ARG A 310 27.04 -9.12 17.48
C ARG A 310 27.70 -10.38 16.90
N THR A 311 27.81 -11.47 17.68
CA THR A 311 28.29 -12.78 17.22
C THR A 311 27.15 -13.79 17.14
N THR A 312 27.03 -14.50 16.02
CA THR A 312 26.13 -15.65 15.87
C THR A 312 26.79 -16.97 16.32
N ASP A 313 25.96 -17.92 16.77
CA ASP A 313 26.25 -19.36 16.98
C ASP A 313 27.33 -19.82 17.98
N LEU A 314 27.58 -19.07 19.07
CA LEU A 314 28.29 -19.60 20.24
C LEU A 314 27.34 -20.31 21.23
N LYS A 315 27.48 -21.63 21.43
CA LYS A 315 26.70 -22.39 22.44
C LYS A 315 27.02 -21.89 23.86
N PRO A 316 26.10 -21.96 24.85
CA PRO A 316 26.28 -21.34 26.16
C PRO A 316 27.56 -21.70 26.93
N ARG A 317 28.12 -22.91 26.74
CA ARG A 317 29.42 -23.31 27.31
C ARG A 317 30.61 -22.66 26.61
N GLN A 318 30.53 -22.42 25.30
CA GLN A 318 31.59 -21.77 24.51
C GLN A 318 31.70 -20.28 24.82
N GLN A 319 30.63 -19.64 25.30
CA GLN A 319 30.62 -18.23 25.70
C GLN A 319 31.36 -17.98 27.03
N VAL A 320 31.47 -19.00 27.91
CA VAL A 320 32.11 -18.87 29.23
C VAL A 320 33.62 -18.64 29.10
N ASN A 321 34.30 -19.41 28.23
CA ASN A 321 35.77 -19.39 28.16
C ASN A 321 36.34 -18.03 27.71
N PRO A 322 35.81 -17.32 26.69
CA PRO A 322 36.26 -15.98 26.37
C PRO A 322 35.99 -14.96 27.49
N PHE A 323 34.85 -15.09 28.17
CA PHE A 323 34.49 -14.22 29.29
C PHE A 323 35.45 -14.38 30.47
N THR A 324 35.73 -15.62 30.89
CA THR A 324 36.66 -15.88 32.00
C THR A 324 38.10 -15.57 31.61
N ALA A 325 38.50 -15.82 30.35
CA ALA A 325 39.84 -15.49 29.86
C ALA A 325 40.14 -13.98 29.86
N GLY A 326 39.12 -13.13 29.73
CA GLY A 326 39.27 -11.68 29.77
C GLY A 326 39.18 -11.03 31.16
N LEU A 327 38.72 -11.75 32.19
CA LEU A 327 38.72 -11.25 33.58
C LEU A 327 40.14 -11.14 34.15
N VAL A 328 40.31 -10.30 35.19
CA VAL A 328 41.55 -10.24 35.97
C VAL A 328 41.85 -11.60 36.63
N LYS A 329 43.15 -11.92 36.77
CA LYS A 329 43.64 -13.25 37.12
C LYS A 329 43.05 -13.81 38.41
N GLU A 330 42.85 -12.94 39.40
CA GLU A 330 42.34 -13.26 40.73
C GLU A 330 40.88 -13.74 40.65
N LEU A 331 40.04 -13.06 39.87
CA LEU A 331 38.64 -13.45 39.66
C LEU A 331 38.52 -14.66 38.74
N ARG A 332 39.39 -14.76 37.74
CA ARG A 332 39.41 -15.85 36.77
C ARG A 332 39.61 -17.22 37.44
N ILE A 333 40.61 -17.34 38.31
CA ILE A 333 40.94 -18.60 39.00
C ILE A 333 39.76 -19.10 39.84
N ASP A 334 39.16 -18.21 40.65
CA ASP A 334 38.02 -18.54 41.52
C ASP A 334 36.78 -19.03 40.74
N ILE A 335 36.57 -18.55 39.51
CA ILE A 335 35.45 -18.93 38.64
C ILE A 335 35.75 -20.21 37.85
N GLU A 336 36.97 -20.38 37.34
CA GLU A 336 37.40 -21.60 36.65
C GLU A 336 37.33 -22.83 37.58
N MET A 337 37.71 -22.67 38.86
CA MET A 337 37.61 -23.73 39.88
C MET A 337 36.17 -24.18 40.17
N GLN A 338 35.16 -23.34 39.91
CA GLN A 338 33.74 -23.63 40.18
C GLN A 338 32.98 -24.24 38.98
N GLN A 339 33.66 -24.47 37.85
CA GLN A 339 33.11 -25.11 36.64
C GLN A 339 31.74 -24.56 36.19
N SER A 340 31.60 -23.22 36.11
CA SER A 340 30.35 -22.57 35.74
C SER A 340 29.91 -22.91 34.31
N GLY A 341 28.89 -23.77 34.16
CA GLY A 341 28.41 -24.26 32.86
C GLY A 341 27.56 -23.28 32.02
N ASN A 342 27.40 -22.02 32.48
CA ASN A 342 26.57 -20.99 31.84
C ASN A 342 27.15 -19.59 32.11
N LEU A 343 27.23 -18.76 31.07
CA LEU A 343 27.71 -17.38 31.11
C LEU A 343 27.04 -16.52 32.20
N GLY A 344 25.73 -16.64 32.39
CA GLY A 344 25.00 -15.86 33.40
C GLY A 344 25.43 -16.18 34.83
N VAL A 345 25.84 -17.42 35.09
CA VAL A 345 26.39 -17.86 36.39
C VAL A 345 27.80 -17.28 36.57
N ALA A 346 28.66 -17.38 35.56
CA ALA A 346 30.00 -16.79 35.57
C ALA A 346 29.98 -15.27 35.81
N MET A 347 29.07 -14.55 35.16
CA MET A 347 28.87 -13.11 35.34
C MET A 347 28.41 -12.75 36.77
N ASN A 348 27.50 -13.54 37.35
CA ASN A 348 27.07 -13.33 38.73
C ASN A 348 28.17 -13.64 39.73
N MET A 349 28.95 -14.71 39.53
CA MET A 349 30.12 -15.03 40.34
C MET A 349 31.18 -13.94 40.27
N ALA A 350 31.52 -13.43 39.08
CA ALA A 350 32.47 -12.33 38.92
C ALA A 350 32.06 -11.08 39.69
N ARG A 351 30.78 -10.68 39.66
CA ARG A 351 30.27 -9.55 40.46
C ARG A 351 30.28 -9.84 41.96
N ALA A 352 29.94 -11.06 42.38
CA ALA A 352 29.95 -11.46 43.79
C ALA A 352 31.39 -11.49 44.36
N LEU A 353 32.35 -11.99 43.58
CA LEU A 353 33.77 -12.05 43.95
C LEU A 353 34.42 -10.66 43.94
N GLU A 354 34.14 -9.80 42.96
CA GLU A 354 34.61 -8.40 42.97
C GLU A 354 34.02 -7.63 44.17
N ARG A 355 32.75 -7.86 44.51
CA ARG A 355 32.14 -7.30 45.74
C ARG A 355 32.78 -7.87 47.00
N LYS A 356 33.07 -9.18 47.05
CA LYS A 356 33.78 -9.81 48.19
C LYS A 356 35.19 -9.26 48.34
N GLN A 357 35.92 -9.07 47.25
CA GLN A 357 37.24 -8.41 47.24
C GLN A 357 37.14 -6.94 47.67
N LYS A 358 36.15 -6.17 47.20
CA LYS A 358 35.90 -4.78 47.63
C LYS A 358 35.49 -4.69 49.11
N VAL A 359 34.71 -5.63 49.64
CA VAL A 359 34.36 -5.69 51.07
C VAL A 359 35.57 -6.12 51.90
N SER A 360 36.34 -7.11 51.44
CA SER A 360 37.55 -7.57 52.12
C SER A 360 38.67 -6.52 52.10
N SER A 361 38.84 -5.78 51.01
CA SER A 361 39.79 -4.66 50.93
C SER A 361 39.34 -3.45 51.75
N LYS A 362 38.02 -3.21 51.86
CA LYS A 362 37.46 -2.17 52.74
C LYS A 362 37.59 -2.57 54.21
N MET A 363 37.38 -3.84 54.58
CA MET A 363 37.72 -4.38 55.90
C MET A 363 39.22 -4.27 56.18
N LEU A 364 40.09 -4.67 55.23
CA LEU A 364 41.54 -4.53 55.35
C LEU A 364 41.99 -3.07 55.48
N SER A 365 41.31 -2.13 54.81
CA SER A 365 41.55 -0.69 55.01
C SER A 365 41.09 -0.19 56.38
N GLN A 366 39.97 -0.72 56.92
CA GLN A 366 39.50 -0.41 58.27
C GLN A 366 40.38 -1.04 59.37
N THR A 367 40.94 -2.23 59.15
CA THR A 367 41.94 -2.80 60.05
C THR A 367 43.30 -2.11 59.92
N ASN A 368 43.71 -1.69 58.72
CA ASN A 368 44.95 -0.92 58.53
C ASN A 368 44.85 0.50 59.11
N LEU A 369 43.68 1.13 59.10
CA LEU A 369 43.42 2.40 59.82
C LEU A 369 43.53 2.24 61.35
N ASN A 370 43.25 1.04 61.89
CA ASN A 370 43.51 0.71 63.30
C ASN A 370 44.95 0.25 63.57
N TRP A 371 45.68 -0.24 62.56
CA TRP A 371 47.08 -0.65 62.70
C TRP A 371 48.04 0.54 62.61
N SER A 372 47.73 1.58 61.82
CA SER A 372 48.51 2.83 61.76
C SER A 372 48.55 3.65 63.06
N ALA A 373 47.81 3.23 64.10
CA ALA A 373 47.86 3.81 65.44
C ALA A 373 48.85 3.10 66.40
N PHE A 374 49.45 1.98 65.99
CA PHE A 374 50.45 1.26 66.77
C PHE A 374 51.72 0.98 65.95
N GLN A 375 52.88 1.24 66.57
CA GLN A 375 54.23 1.01 66.04
C GLN A 375 54.78 2.04 65.03
N ASN A 376 54.82 3.30 65.47
CA ASN A 376 56.04 4.09 65.33
C ASN A 376 57.16 3.42 66.17
N ALA A 377 58.13 2.74 65.55
CA ALA A 377 59.44 2.42 66.17
C ALA A 377 60.46 1.88 65.14
N GLY A 378 61.64 2.54 65.03
CA GLY A 378 62.92 2.00 64.53
C GLY A 378 62.98 1.52 63.06
N SER A 379 63.58 2.23 62.10
CA SER A 379 65.00 2.60 61.92
C SER A 379 65.92 1.53 61.25
N THR A 380 66.54 1.96 60.14
CA THR A 380 67.92 1.64 59.68
C THR A 380 68.32 0.23 59.22
N SER A 381 68.34 0.07 57.88
CA SER A 381 69.53 -0.29 57.05
C SER A 381 70.18 -1.69 57.07
N ILE A 382 70.90 -1.96 55.96
CA ILE A 382 71.99 -2.95 55.70
C ILE A 382 71.59 -4.20 54.87
N SER A 383 72.20 -4.29 53.69
CA SER A 383 72.52 -5.49 52.89
C SER A 383 73.97 -5.93 53.21
N PRO A 384 74.50 -7.15 52.89
CA PRO A 384 74.20 -7.97 51.69
C PRO A 384 74.43 -9.52 51.80
N THR A 385 74.56 -10.21 50.64
CA THR A 385 75.22 -11.54 50.38
C THR A 385 74.52 -12.84 50.88
N THR A 386 74.62 -14.03 50.25
CA THR A 386 75.55 -14.55 49.20
C THR A 386 74.99 -15.74 48.35
N LYS A 387 75.35 -15.78 47.05
CA LYS A 387 75.68 -16.94 46.14
C LYS A 387 74.98 -18.34 46.21
N CYS A 388 74.64 -18.87 45.03
CA CYS A 388 75.42 -19.98 44.38
C CYS A 388 75.17 -20.15 42.86
N PHE A 389 76.10 -20.86 42.19
CA PHE A 389 76.28 -21.10 40.72
C PHE A 389 75.81 -22.53 40.30
N ALA A 390 75.81 -23.07 39.05
CA ALA A 390 76.39 -22.72 37.73
C ALA A 390 75.80 -23.55 36.53
N LYS A 391 75.99 -23.09 35.26
CA LYS A 391 76.07 -23.85 33.95
C LYS A 391 74.83 -24.70 33.50
N GLY A 392 74.52 -25.04 32.23
CA GLY A 392 75.09 -24.79 30.87
C GLY A 392 75.36 -26.10 30.07
N GLY A 393 74.97 -26.35 28.80
CA GLY A 393 74.12 -25.64 27.81
C GLY A 393 74.52 -25.89 26.31
N GLY A 394 73.61 -26.33 25.41
CA GLY A 394 73.88 -26.53 23.95
C GLY A 394 73.06 -27.60 23.17
N GLN A 395 72.61 -27.24 21.95
CA GLN A 395 72.45 -27.99 20.66
C GLN A 395 71.88 -29.44 20.46
N THR A 396 70.88 -29.53 19.55
CA THR A 396 70.63 -30.49 18.41
C THR A 396 70.75 -32.04 18.52
N THR A 397 69.75 -32.78 17.98
CA THR A 397 69.90 -33.81 16.88
C THR A 397 68.59 -34.59 16.52
N LYS A 398 68.48 -35.09 15.27
CA LYS A 398 67.69 -36.26 14.74
C LYS A 398 68.73 -37.39 14.41
N PRO A 399 68.45 -38.68 14.01
CA PRO A 399 67.26 -39.24 13.29
C PRO A 399 66.89 -40.75 13.55
N MET A 400 65.99 -41.33 12.70
CA MET A 400 65.75 -42.78 12.37
C MET A 400 65.28 -43.77 13.49
N GLY A 401 64.53 -44.86 13.24
CA GLY A 401 63.85 -45.41 12.04
C GLY A 401 63.37 -46.89 12.21
N ASN A 402 62.52 -47.39 11.29
CA ASN A 402 62.16 -48.81 10.94
C ASN A 402 61.01 -49.64 11.63
N ASN A 403 60.02 -49.98 10.78
CA ASN A 403 59.54 -51.33 10.37
C ASN A 403 58.52 -52.21 11.16
N SER A 404 57.25 -52.12 10.70
CA SER A 404 56.40 -53.17 10.06
C SER A 404 55.96 -54.50 10.74
N LYS A 405 54.62 -54.69 10.83
CA LYS A 405 53.76 -55.80 10.26
C LYS A 405 52.28 -55.52 10.67
N ILE A 406 51.28 -55.41 9.77
CA ILE A 406 50.48 -56.46 9.06
C ILE A 406 49.73 -57.36 10.09
N GLU A 407 48.39 -57.53 10.17
CA GLU A 407 47.27 -57.49 9.18
C GLU A 407 46.01 -56.68 9.63
N VAL A 408 45.07 -56.49 8.69
CA VAL A 408 43.73 -55.88 8.84
C VAL A 408 42.68 -56.88 8.36
N PRO A 409 41.52 -57.06 9.03
CA PRO A 409 40.36 -57.74 8.46
C PRO A 409 39.41 -56.73 7.79
N ASP A 410 38.92 -57.09 6.60
CA ASP A 410 38.06 -56.24 5.76
C ASP A 410 36.69 -55.95 6.39
N ILE A 411 36.22 -54.72 6.20
CA ILE A 411 34.79 -54.36 6.20
C ILE A 411 34.57 -53.66 4.85
N GLU A 412 33.52 -54.05 4.14
CA GLU A 412 33.23 -53.58 2.79
C GLU A 412 32.93 -52.07 2.77
N ASP A 413 33.67 -51.31 1.96
CA ASP A 413 33.45 -49.88 1.75
C ASP A 413 32.12 -49.66 0.99
N GLU A 414 31.07 -49.21 1.70
CA GLU A 414 30.00 -48.46 1.04
C GLU A 414 30.57 -47.10 0.62
N GLN A 415 30.59 -46.84 -0.68
CA GLN A 415 30.96 -45.54 -1.24
C GLN A 415 29.87 -44.52 -0.95
N ASP A 416 29.97 -43.81 0.17
CA ASP A 416 29.31 -42.52 0.35
C ASP A 416 29.91 -41.51 -0.65
N ASP A 417 29.19 -41.26 -1.74
CA ASP A 417 29.47 -40.18 -2.69
C ASP A 417 29.50 -38.84 -1.94
N GLU A 418 30.63 -38.12 -1.97
CA GLU A 418 30.71 -36.74 -1.47
C GLU A 418 29.63 -35.87 -2.15
N VAL A 419 28.66 -35.42 -1.36
CA VAL A 419 27.67 -34.44 -1.79
C VAL A 419 28.34 -33.06 -1.80
N ASP A 420 28.82 -32.66 -2.97
CA ASP A 420 29.31 -31.30 -3.24
C ASP A 420 28.23 -30.28 -2.81
N ASP A 421 28.52 -29.44 -1.81
CA ASP A 421 27.61 -28.38 -1.37
C ASP A 421 27.46 -27.34 -2.48
N LEU A 422 26.37 -27.45 -3.25
CA LEU A 422 26.03 -26.54 -4.34
C LEU A 422 25.33 -25.30 -3.78
N GLU A 423 26.05 -24.18 -3.64
CA GLU A 423 25.46 -22.92 -3.19
C GLU A 423 25.37 -21.86 -4.29
N ILE A 424 24.24 -21.15 -4.36
CA ILE A 424 23.97 -20.03 -5.26
C ILE A 424 23.56 -18.77 -4.47
N SER A 425 23.99 -17.60 -4.93
CA SER A 425 23.61 -16.33 -4.30
C SER A 425 22.13 -15.99 -4.53
N LEU A 426 21.53 -15.30 -3.56
CA LEU A 426 20.14 -14.85 -3.64
C LEU A 426 19.91 -13.88 -4.83
N HIS A 427 20.92 -13.06 -5.16
CA HIS A 427 20.90 -12.12 -6.28
C HIS A 427 20.83 -12.84 -7.62
N ALA A 428 21.61 -13.91 -7.77
CA ALA A 428 21.71 -14.67 -9.00
C ALA A 428 20.44 -15.50 -9.30
N ILE A 429 19.71 -15.93 -8.27
CA ILE A 429 18.36 -16.52 -8.44
C ILE A 429 17.30 -15.48 -8.78
N ARG A 430 17.26 -14.35 -8.04
CA ARG A 430 16.22 -13.32 -8.20
C ARG A 430 16.43 -12.42 -9.43
N GLY A 431 17.50 -12.62 -10.19
CA GLY A 431 17.81 -11.80 -11.35
C GLY A 431 18.21 -10.36 -11.03
N THR A 432 18.62 -10.08 -9.79
CA THR A 432 18.96 -8.74 -9.32
C THR A 432 20.46 -8.45 -9.43
N CYS A 433 20.78 -7.18 -9.66
CA CYS A 433 22.15 -6.70 -9.86
C CYS A 433 22.58 -5.89 -8.63
N ASN A 434 23.85 -5.95 -8.26
CA ASN A 434 24.42 -5.15 -7.16
C ASN A 434 25.83 -4.64 -7.54
N SER A 435 26.41 -3.78 -6.71
CA SER A 435 27.73 -3.17 -6.96
C SER A 435 28.93 -4.14 -6.92
N SER A 436 28.73 -5.39 -6.51
CA SER A 436 29.76 -6.44 -6.45
C SER A 436 29.64 -7.50 -7.55
N THR A 437 28.67 -7.38 -8.45
CA THR A 437 28.45 -8.29 -9.59
C THR A 437 28.69 -7.59 -10.92
N MET A 438 29.06 -8.36 -11.96
CA MET A 438 29.35 -7.83 -13.30
C MET A 438 28.59 -8.59 -14.37
N GLN A 439 27.96 -7.86 -15.30
CA GLN A 439 27.25 -8.42 -16.44
C GLN A 439 28.04 -8.36 -17.73
N LEU A 440 28.01 -9.45 -18.51
CA LEU A 440 28.71 -9.59 -19.78
C LEU A 440 27.86 -10.37 -20.80
N PRO A 441 27.83 -9.99 -22.09
CA PRO A 441 27.28 -10.84 -23.13
C PRO A 441 28.29 -11.92 -23.51
N ALA A 442 27.82 -13.18 -23.59
CA ALA A 442 28.59 -14.30 -24.15
C ALA A 442 27.86 -14.90 -25.36
N LYS A 443 28.55 -15.74 -26.14
CA LYS A 443 27.95 -16.54 -27.21
C LYS A 443 28.11 -18.03 -26.94
N VAL A 444 27.00 -18.76 -26.91
CA VAL A 444 26.94 -20.23 -26.79
C VAL A 444 26.22 -20.78 -28.02
N SER A 445 26.80 -21.77 -28.71
CA SER A 445 26.23 -22.33 -29.95
C SER A 445 25.85 -21.26 -30.99
N GLY A 446 26.60 -20.15 -31.05
CA GLY A 446 26.35 -18.99 -31.93
C GLY A 446 25.28 -17.99 -31.45
N LYS A 447 24.54 -18.29 -30.38
CA LYS A 447 23.49 -17.43 -29.81
C LYS A 447 24.03 -16.58 -28.66
N THR A 448 23.65 -15.31 -28.62
CA THR A 448 23.99 -14.40 -27.50
C THR A 448 23.19 -14.77 -26.26
N VAL A 449 23.85 -14.77 -25.10
CA VAL A 449 23.28 -15.04 -23.77
C VAL A 449 23.82 -14.02 -22.75
N LEU A 450 23.00 -13.66 -21.76
CA LEU A 450 23.38 -12.73 -20.70
C LEU A 450 24.02 -13.46 -19.52
N VAL A 451 25.25 -13.08 -19.19
CA VAL A 451 26.05 -13.70 -18.14
C VAL A 451 26.18 -12.79 -16.92
N LEU A 452 25.96 -13.36 -15.73
CA LEU A 452 26.37 -12.80 -14.45
C LEU A 452 27.71 -13.40 -14.00
N ILE A 453 28.67 -12.55 -13.65
CA ILE A 453 29.86 -12.95 -12.89
C ILE A 453 29.56 -12.66 -11.41
N ASP A 454 29.51 -13.72 -10.60
CA ASP A 454 29.03 -13.67 -9.22
C ASP A 454 30.00 -14.36 -8.25
N SER A 455 30.58 -13.59 -7.34
CA SER A 455 31.45 -14.10 -6.28
C SER A 455 30.70 -14.74 -5.10
N GLY A 456 29.37 -14.57 -5.03
CA GLY A 456 28.49 -15.21 -4.05
C GLY A 456 27.95 -16.58 -4.48
N SER A 457 28.25 -17.04 -5.70
CA SER A 457 27.87 -18.37 -6.19
C SER A 457 29.08 -19.30 -6.20
N THR A 458 28.93 -20.52 -5.66
CA THR A 458 30.04 -21.49 -5.59
C THR A 458 30.38 -22.10 -6.94
N HIS A 459 29.35 -22.46 -7.71
CA HIS A 459 29.44 -23.16 -8.99
C HIS A 459 28.84 -22.32 -10.13
N ASN A 460 28.99 -22.80 -11.37
CA ASN A 460 28.34 -22.18 -12.51
C ASN A 460 26.94 -22.74 -12.71
N PHE A 461 25.98 -21.88 -13.05
CA PHE A 461 24.58 -22.23 -13.23
C PHE A 461 24.07 -21.77 -14.60
N LEU A 462 23.12 -22.52 -15.17
CA LEU A 462 22.53 -22.30 -16.49
C LEU A 462 21.01 -22.42 -16.39
N ARG A 463 20.28 -21.46 -16.97
CA ARG A 463 18.81 -21.46 -16.96
C ARG A 463 18.27 -22.70 -17.66
N GLU A 464 17.46 -23.49 -16.96
CA GLU A 464 16.89 -24.75 -17.46
C GLU A 464 16.24 -24.62 -18.85
N GLY A 465 15.31 -23.67 -19.03
CA GLY A 465 14.59 -23.46 -20.30
C GLY A 465 15.47 -23.02 -21.49
N LEU A 466 16.73 -22.66 -21.25
CA LEU A 466 17.69 -22.30 -22.30
C LEU A 466 18.42 -23.51 -22.89
N VAL A 467 18.50 -24.63 -22.16
CA VAL A 467 19.24 -25.83 -22.58
C VAL A 467 18.77 -26.40 -23.92
N PRO A 468 17.46 -26.63 -24.17
CA PRO A 468 16.99 -27.11 -25.47
C PRO A 468 17.24 -26.08 -26.59
N ARG A 469 17.17 -24.79 -26.26
CA ARG A 469 17.34 -23.68 -27.21
C ARG A 469 18.79 -23.51 -27.66
N LEU A 470 19.77 -23.92 -26.84
CA LEU A 470 21.21 -23.94 -27.17
C LEU A 470 21.69 -25.28 -27.76
N GLY A 471 20.83 -26.30 -27.81
CA GLY A 471 21.18 -27.65 -28.30
C GLY A 471 22.11 -28.44 -27.35
N LEU A 472 22.15 -28.05 -26.07
CA LEU A 472 23.04 -28.68 -25.08
C LEU A 472 22.41 -29.98 -24.53
N LYS A 473 23.25 -30.92 -24.09
CA LYS A 473 22.82 -32.21 -23.51
C LYS A 473 23.00 -32.21 -22.00
N ILE A 474 21.94 -32.52 -21.27
CA ILE A 474 21.94 -32.65 -19.80
C ILE A 474 22.32 -34.07 -19.41
N GLN A 475 23.34 -34.20 -18.56
CA GLN A 475 23.58 -35.41 -17.78
C GLN A 475 22.67 -35.35 -16.53
N LYS A 476 21.55 -36.07 -16.56
CA LYS A 476 20.59 -36.11 -15.44
C LYS A 476 21.26 -36.75 -14.22
N LYS A 477 21.17 -36.11 -13.05
CA LYS A 477 21.59 -36.65 -11.74
C LYS A 477 20.41 -36.50 -10.78
N SER A 478 19.84 -37.61 -10.32
CA SER A 478 18.67 -37.61 -9.43
C SER A 478 19.04 -37.15 -8.02
N GLY A 479 18.14 -36.39 -7.38
CA GLY A 479 18.32 -35.93 -6.00
C GLY A 479 19.24 -34.71 -5.83
N LEU A 480 19.73 -34.12 -6.92
CA LEU A 480 20.62 -32.97 -6.86
C LEU A 480 19.86 -31.70 -6.42
N GLN A 481 20.29 -31.10 -5.32
CA GLN A 481 19.72 -29.87 -4.76
C GLN A 481 20.79 -28.78 -4.65
N VAL A 482 20.40 -27.55 -4.94
CA VAL A 482 21.22 -26.35 -4.80
C VAL A 482 20.69 -25.56 -3.62
N CYS A 483 21.54 -25.29 -2.62
CA CYS A 483 21.24 -24.44 -1.49
C CYS A 483 21.33 -22.97 -1.91
N VAL A 484 20.35 -22.18 -1.51
CA VAL A 484 20.33 -20.72 -1.72
C VAL A 484 20.81 -20.05 -0.43
N ALA A 485 21.43 -18.88 -0.51
CA ALA A 485 21.96 -18.17 0.67
C ALA A 485 20.94 -17.89 1.80
N ASN A 486 19.63 -17.99 1.54
CA ASN A 486 18.55 -17.90 2.54
C ASN A 486 18.18 -19.25 3.21
N GLY A 487 18.88 -20.35 2.87
CA GLY A 487 18.60 -21.72 3.34
C GLY A 487 17.58 -22.51 2.50
N GLU A 488 17.03 -21.92 1.43
CA GLU A 488 16.11 -22.60 0.51
C GLU A 488 16.85 -23.63 -0.35
N ARG A 489 16.15 -24.66 -0.85
CA ARG A 489 16.74 -25.73 -1.67
C ARG A 489 16.02 -25.86 -3.01
N VAL A 490 16.72 -25.49 -4.08
CA VAL A 490 16.23 -25.55 -5.46
C VAL A 490 16.63 -26.89 -6.11
N PRO A 491 15.70 -27.64 -6.72
CA PRO A 491 16.04 -28.87 -7.43
C PRO A 491 16.81 -28.56 -8.73
N SER A 492 17.89 -29.31 -8.99
CA SER A 492 18.61 -29.26 -10.26
C SER A 492 18.32 -30.50 -11.10
N ILE A 493 17.96 -30.31 -12.38
CA ILE A 493 17.62 -31.42 -13.28
C ILE A 493 18.86 -32.16 -13.82
N GLY A 494 20.08 -31.64 -13.59
CA GLY A 494 21.34 -32.24 -13.99
C GLY A 494 22.43 -31.24 -14.38
N ILE A 495 23.45 -31.75 -15.07
CA ILE A 495 24.67 -31.00 -15.43
C ILE A 495 24.85 -30.94 -16.95
N CYS A 496 25.06 -29.75 -17.49
CA CYS A 496 25.58 -29.53 -18.84
C CYS A 496 27.11 -29.49 -18.77
N LYS A 497 27.78 -30.60 -19.11
CA LYS A 497 29.25 -30.65 -19.12
C LYS A 497 29.84 -30.06 -20.38
N SER A 498 31.00 -29.42 -20.25
CA SER A 498 31.86 -28.96 -21.34
C SER A 498 31.18 -28.02 -22.33
N VAL A 499 30.37 -27.10 -21.82
CA VAL A 499 29.73 -26.06 -22.61
C VAL A 499 30.81 -25.10 -23.14
N GLN A 500 30.93 -25.02 -24.46
CA GLN A 500 31.83 -24.09 -25.14
C GLN A 500 31.15 -22.73 -25.31
N PHE A 501 31.84 -21.65 -24.93
CA PHE A 501 31.32 -20.28 -25.03
C PHE A 501 32.39 -19.28 -25.41
N VAL A 502 31.97 -18.19 -26.07
CA VAL A 502 32.84 -17.08 -26.47
C VAL A 502 32.47 -15.85 -25.65
N MET A 503 33.44 -15.26 -24.95
CA MET A 503 33.26 -14.04 -24.16
C MET A 503 34.43 -13.10 -24.39
N ALA A 504 34.14 -11.81 -24.65
CA ALA A 504 35.15 -10.80 -25.01
C ALA A 504 36.17 -11.29 -26.07
N ASN A 505 35.70 -11.92 -27.14
CA ASN A 505 36.49 -12.50 -28.24
C ASN A 505 37.52 -13.59 -27.84
N ASN A 506 37.36 -14.25 -26.69
CA ASN A 506 38.14 -15.42 -26.30
C ASN A 506 37.20 -16.62 -26.05
N ASN A 507 37.69 -17.83 -26.37
CA ASN A 507 36.94 -19.08 -26.22
C ASN A 507 37.21 -19.69 -24.84
N PHE A 508 36.17 -20.18 -24.19
CA PHE A 508 36.20 -20.79 -22.88
C PHE A 508 35.30 -22.03 -22.82
N GLN A 509 35.54 -22.88 -21.82
CA GLN A 509 34.79 -24.11 -21.58
C GLN A 509 34.52 -24.23 -20.08
N ALA A 510 33.30 -24.62 -19.71
CA ALA A 510 32.92 -24.89 -18.33
C ALA A 510 31.77 -25.89 -18.23
N ASP A 511 31.63 -26.49 -17.06
CA ASP A 511 30.46 -27.30 -16.68
C ASP A 511 29.44 -26.39 -15.95
N PHE A 512 28.14 -26.63 -16.17
CA PHE A 512 27.04 -25.85 -15.59
C PHE A 512 25.97 -26.74 -14.98
N TYR A 513 25.55 -26.40 -13.77
CA TYR A 513 24.36 -26.97 -13.12
C TYR A 513 23.11 -26.29 -13.64
N THR A 514 22.07 -27.07 -13.92
CA THR A 514 20.83 -26.57 -14.54
C THR A 514 19.75 -26.37 -13.49
N ILE A 515 19.24 -25.14 -13.37
CA ILE A 515 18.22 -24.73 -12.39
C ILE A 515 17.29 -23.67 -13.01
N PRO A 516 16.09 -23.45 -12.45
CA PRO A 516 15.27 -22.28 -12.77
C PRO A 516 15.99 -21.00 -12.33
N LEU A 517 16.36 -20.15 -13.30
CA LEU A 517 16.99 -18.85 -13.07
C LEU A 517 16.13 -17.73 -13.66
N GLU A 518 15.91 -16.68 -12.90
CA GLU A 518 15.28 -15.44 -13.37
C GLU A 518 16.34 -14.36 -13.65
N GLY A 519 16.05 -13.41 -14.52
CA GLY A 519 17.00 -12.35 -14.94
C GLY A 519 18.13 -12.82 -15.87
N PHE A 520 19.00 -13.74 -15.42
CA PHE A 520 20.23 -14.14 -16.15
C PHE A 520 20.13 -15.50 -16.86
N ASP A 521 20.85 -15.64 -17.98
CA ASP A 521 20.92 -16.89 -18.74
C ASP A 521 21.95 -17.87 -18.16
N MET A 522 23.09 -17.32 -17.71
CA MET A 522 24.23 -18.06 -17.15
C MET A 522 24.86 -17.30 -15.99
N ILE A 523 25.35 -18.04 -15.00
CA ILE A 523 26.09 -17.52 -13.84
C ILE A 523 27.45 -18.20 -13.79
N PHE A 524 28.53 -17.44 -13.58
CA PHE A 524 29.85 -17.99 -13.24
C PHE A 524 30.16 -17.78 -11.77
N GLY A 525 30.40 -18.89 -11.07
CA GLY A 525 30.73 -18.94 -9.66
C GLY A 525 32.23 -19.04 -9.38
N VAL A 526 32.59 -18.87 -8.10
CA VAL A 526 33.99 -18.75 -7.66
C VAL A 526 34.86 -19.96 -7.99
N LYS A 527 34.35 -21.21 -7.92
CA LYS A 527 35.14 -22.40 -8.25
C LYS A 527 35.70 -22.34 -9.68
N TRP A 528 34.94 -21.79 -10.64
CA TRP A 528 35.44 -21.60 -12.01
C TRP A 528 36.29 -20.34 -12.16
N LEU A 529 35.89 -19.22 -11.55
CA LEU A 529 36.66 -17.97 -11.63
C LEU A 529 38.10 -18.13 -11.09
N CYS A 530 38.30 -18.91 -10.01
CA CYS A 530 39.64 -19.23 -9.50
C CYS A 530 40.54 -19.96 -10.52
N THR A 531 39.98 -20.65 -11.53
CA THR A 531 40.78 -21.30 -12.59
C THR A 531 41.44 -20.32 -13.55
N LEU A 532 40.99 -19.06 -13.58
CA LEU A 532 41.55 -17.99 -14.42
C LEU A 532 42.86 -17.42 -13.87
N GLY A 533 43.32 -17.87 -12.69
CA GLY A 533 44.51 -17.38 -12.01
C GLY A 533 44.26 -16.06 -11.26
N PRO A 534 45.31 -15.25 -11.02
CA PRO A 534 45.14 -13.95 -10.38
C PRO A 534 44.24 -13.02 -11.18
N ILE A 535 43.14 -12.60 -10.57
CA ILE A 535 42.19 -11.61 -11.10
C ILE A 535 42.46 -10.27 -10.44
N LEU A 536 42.58 -9.21 -11.25
CA LEU A 536 42.55 -7.83 -10.82
C LEU A 536 41.19 -7.25 -11.21
N TRP A 537 40.36 -6.98 -10.22
CA TRP A 537 38.99 -6.47 -10.39
C TRP A 537 38.92 -5.02 -9.91
N ASP A 538 38.41 -4.14 -10.75
CA ASP A 538 38.07 -2.76 -10.39
C ASP A 538 36.55 -2.59 -10.41
N PHE A 539 35.98 -2.51 -9.21
CA PHE A 539 34.55 -2.36 -8.99
C PHE A 539 34.02 -0.99 -9.45
N SER A 540 34.88 0.03 -9.46
CA SER A 540 34.49 1.41 -9.84
C SER A 540 34.35 1.58 -11.35
N SER A 541 35.13 0.82 -12.14
CA SER A 541 35.05 0.83 -13.61
C SER A 541 34.35 -0.41 -14.20
N LEU A 542 33.86 -1.31 -13.34
CA LEU A 542 33.36 -2.64 -13.71
C LEU A 542 34.31 -3.39 -14.65
N THR A 543 35.62 -3.37 -14.38
CA THR A 543 36.61 -4.10 -15.19
C THR A 543 37.21 -5.29 -14.45
N MET A 544 37.42 -6.38 -15.18
CA MET A 544 38.08 -7.59 -14.67
C MET A 544 39.24 -7.98 -15.59
N GLN A 545 40.46 -7.94 -15.07
CA GLN A 545 41.68 -8.30 -15.78
C GLN A 545 42.29 -9.59 -15.22
N PHE A 546 42.66 -10.52 -16.09
CA PHE A 546 43.30 -11.80 -15.72
C PHE A 546 44.22 -12.29 -16.86
N ALA A 547 44.93 -13.40 -16.67
CA ALA A 547 45.92 -13.88 -17.62
C ALA A 547 45.76 -15.39 -17.94
N VAL A 548 45.31 -15.70 -19.16
CA VAL A 548 45.22 -17.08 -19.66
C VAL A 548 46.36 -17.33 -20.64
N ASN A 549 47.12 -18.41 -20.45
CA ASN A 549 48.26 -18.78 -21.31
C ASN A 549 49.25 -17.63 -21.57
N LYS A 550 49.55 -16.84 -20.53
CA LYS A 550 50.38 -15.61 -20.56
C LYS A 550 49.83 -14.43 -21.38
N LYS A 551 48.64 -14.54 -21.97
CA LYS A 551 47.93 -13.44 -22.64
C LYS A 551 47.03 -12.73 -21.62
N LYS A 552 47.19 -11.41 -21.47
CA LYS A 552 46.28 -10.59 -20.65
C LYS A 552 44.91 -10.51 -21.33
N ILE A 553 43.86 -10.76 -20.58
CA ILE A 553 42.45 -10.60 -20.98
C ILE A 553 41.85 -9.51 -20.08
N LEU A 554 41.06 -8.64 -20.67
CA LEU A 554 40.28 -7.61 -19.99
C LEU A 554 38.82 -7.82 -20.36
N TRP A 555 37.96 -7.93 -19.35
CA TRP A 555 36.52 -7.86 -19.49
C TRP A 555 36.03 -6.51 -18.99
N GLN A 556 35.09 -5.91 -19.72
CA GLN A 556 34.42 -4.66 -19.38
C GLN A 556 32.95 -4.99 -19.13
N GLY A 557 32.53 -4.90 -17.88
CA GLY A 557 31.14 -5.03 -17.48
C GLY A 557 30.27 -3.92 -18.06
N GLN A 558 29.00 -4.24 -18.26
CA GLN A 558 27.97 -3.28 -18.65
C GLN A 558 27.16 -2.85 -17.42
N HIS A 559 26.85 -1.56 -17.30
CA HIS A 559 25.93 -1.08 -16.26
C HIS A 559 24.49 -1.56 -16.54
N PRO A 560 23.63 -1.74 -15.50
CA PRO A 560 22.25 -2.20 -15.68
C PRO A 560 21.38 -1.34 -16.61
N GLU A 561 21.76 -0.07 -16.82
CA GLU A 561 21.09 0.90 -17.71
C GLU A 561 21.59 0.85 -19.16
N GLU A 562 22.77 0.27 -19.42
CA GLU A 562 23.41 0.25 -20.75
C GLU A 562 23.20 -1.06 -21.52
N VAL A 563 22.59 -2.08 -20.91
CA VAL A 563 22.28 -3.36 -21.58
C VAL A 563 20.90 -3.26 -22.25
N PRO A 564 20.80 -3.29 -23.60
CA PRO A 564 19.51 -3.39 -24.26
C PRO A 564 18.89 -4.75 -23.88
N ARG A 565 17.77 -4.75 -23.15
CA ARG A 565 17.01 -5.96 -22.88
C ARG A 565 16.42 -6.45 -24.20
N LEU A 566 17.13 -7.37 -24.85
CA LEU A 566 16.72 -8.04 -26.09
C LEU A 566 15.55 -8.99 -25.83
N ILE A 567 14.36 -8.42 -25.63
CA ILE A 567 13.13 -9.06 -26.09
C ILE A 567 13.25 -9.09 -27.63
N PRO A 568 13.18 -10.25 -28.28
CA PRO A 568 13.32 -10.35 -29.73
C PRO A 568 12.06 -9.81 -30.43
N VAL A 569 11.97 -8.49 -30.58
CA VAL A 569 11.11 -7.84 -31.58
C VAL A 569 11.93 -7.70 -32.86
N ALA A 570 12.19 -8.84 -33.48
CA ALA A 570 12.99 -8.96 -34.69
C ALA A 570 12.25 -9.76 -35.76
N GLU A 571 11.06 -9.28 -36.13
CA GLU A 571 10.47 -9.46 -37.45
C GLU A 571 9.49 -8.29 -37.71
N PHE A 572 9.43 -7.80 -38.96
CA PHE A 572 8.66 -6.64 -39.41
C PHE A 572 9.12 -5.23 -38.96
N THR A 573 10.42 -4.94 -39.12
CA THR A 573 10.86 -3.57 -39.45
C THR A 573 11.08 -3.43 -40.95
N ASP A 574 10.00 -3.20 -41.72
CA ASP A 574 10.09 -2.67 -43.09
C ASP A 574 8.76 -2.01 -43.51
N CYS A 575 8.53 -0.79 -43.03
CA CYS A 575 7.55 0.14 -43.60
C CYS A 575 8.06 1.58 -43.42
N PRO A 576 8.68 2.19 -44.44
CA PRO A 576 9.24 3.54 -44.36
C PRO A 576 8.16 4.61 -44.54
N CYS A 577 7.14 4.61 -43.69
CA CYS A 577 6.04 5.56 -43.65
C CYS A 577 5.68 5.88 -42.18
N ILE A 578 5.19 7.10 -41.92
CA ILE A 578 4.73 7.63 -40.62
C ILE A 578 5.86 8.12 -39.69
N GLY A 579 6.13 9.42 -39.78
CA GLY A 579 6.61 10.18 -38.62
C GLY A 579 5.43 10.52 -37.69
N ILE A 580 5.70 10.55 -36.38
CA ILE A 580 4.75 10.97 -35.31
C ILE A 580 3.47 10.12 -35.24
N LEU A 581 3.59 8.89 -34.72
CA LEU A 581 2.47 8.19 -34.09
C LEU A 581 2.36 8.64 -32.63
N LEU A 582 1.31 9.41 -32.32
CA LEU A 582 1.00 9.88 -30.97
C LEU A 582 0.51 8.71 -30.10
N LEU A 583 1.01 8.66 -28.87
CA LEU A 583 0.50 7.77 -27.81
C LEU A 583 -0.94 8.17 -27.48
N LYS A 584 -1.87 7.21 -27.49
CA LYS A 584 -3.29 7.44 -27.22
C LYS A 584 -3.84 6.55 -26.11
N VAL A 585 -4.65 7.16 -25.25
CA VAL A 585 -5.54 6.47 -24.31
C VAL A 585 -6.56 5.61 -25.06
N TRP A 586 -7.12 4.59 -24.39
CA TRP A 586 -8.02 3.62 -25.02
C TRP A 586 -9.27 4.28 -25.63
N ASP A 587 -9.87 5.23 -24.92
CA ASP A 587 -11.05 5.99 -25.36
C ASP A 587 -11.08 7.34 -24.64
N HIS A 588 -10.87 8.42 -25.39
CA HIS A 588 -10.83 9.79 -24.87
C HIS A 588 -12.21 10.36 -24.48
N GLU A 589 -13.30 9.64 -24.77
CA GLU A 589 -14.66 9.94 -24.31
C GLU A 589 -15.06 9.12 -23.07
N LYS A 590 -14.35 8.03 -22.72
CA LYS A 590 -14.63 7.24 -21.50
C LYS A 590 -13.76 7.62 -20.29
N ILE A 591 -12.92 8.61 -20.44
CA ILE A 591 -12.04 9.14 -19.38
C ILE A 591 -12.61 10.48 -18.90
N VAL A 592 -12.86 10.56 -17.60
CA VAL A 592 -13.36 11.76 -16.92
C VAL A 592 -12.30 12.27 -15.95
N ILE A 593 -11.91 13.53 -16.06
CA ILE A 593 -10.87 14.14 -15.22
C ILE A 593 -11.44 15.37 -14.52
N ILE A 594 -11.44 15.35 -13.19
CA ILE A 594 -12.05 16.38 -12.33
C ILE A 594 -11.04 16.76 -11.24
N PRO A 595 -10.37 17.92 -11.32
CA PRO A 595 -9.54 18.43 -10.23
C PRO A 595 -10.45 19.09 -9.17
N ASP A 596 -10.46 18.57 -7.94
CA ASP A 596 -11.40 18.98 -6.88
C ASP A 596 -10.83 18.97 -5.45
N HIS A 597 -9.61 18.45 -5.26
CA HIS A 597 -8.98 18.32 -3.95
C HIS A 597 -8.10 19.52 -3.60
N TYR A 598 -7.20 19.93 -4.50
CA TYR A 598 -6.19 20.97 -4.28
C TYR A 598 -6.26 22.13 -5.28
N ILE A 599 -7.48 22.49 -5.70
CA ILE A 599 -7.71 23.59 -6.64
C ILE A 599 -7.73 24.99 -5.99
N PHE A 600 -7.87 25.09 -4.67
CA PHE A 600 -7.93 26.36 -3.94
C PHE A 600 -6.81 26.46 -2.90
N THR A 601 -5.57 26.48 -3.38
CA THR A 601 -4.37 26.58 -2.55
C THR A 601 -3.24 27.31 -3.27
N SER A 602 -2.39 27.96 -2.49
CA SER A 602 -1.11 28.55 -2.89
C SER A 602 0.04 27.55 -2.97
N ASP A 603 -0.18 26.27 -2.58
CA ASP A 603 0.85 25.23 -2.60
C ASP A 603 1.31 24.88 -4.03
N GLU A 604 2.60 25.02 -4.31
CA GLU A 604 3.18 24.79 -5.63
C GLU A 604 3.12 23.31 -6.07
N ARG A 605 3.19 22.36 -5.12
CA ARG A 605 3.16 20.92 -5.43
C ARG A 605 1.75 20.48 -5.83
N ALA A 606 0.74 21.03 -5.17
CA ALA A 606 -0.67 20.89 -5.54
C ALA A 606 -0.95 21.47 -6.93
N ASN A 607 -0.56 22.73 -7.18
CA ASN A 607 -0.81 23.38 -8.47
C ASN A 607 -0.12 22.64 -9.63
N ARG A 608 1.12 22.19 -9.46
CA ARG A 608 1.84 21.33 -10.42
C ARG A 608 1.07 20.06 -10.79
N ASN A 609 0.34 19.44 -9.85
CA ASN A 609 -0.45 18.25 -10.16
C ASN A 609 -1.61 18.57 -11.11
N VAL A 610 -2.27 19.72 -10.94
CA VAL A 610 -3.34 20.19 -11.83
C VAL A 610 -2.77 20.50 -13.23
N ASP A 611 -1.59 21.09 -13.30
CA ASP A 611 -0.92 21.35 -14.59
C ASP A 611 -0.57 20.06 -15.36
N ILE A 612 -0.13 19.01 -14.67
CA ILE A 612 0.05 17.67 -15.27
C ILE A 612 -1.26 17.13 -15.86
N LEU A 613 -2.41 17.37 -15.21
CA LEU A 613 -3.71 17.00 -15.78
C LEU A 613 -4.04 17.83 -17.03
N ARG A 614 -3.79 19.15 -17.01
CA ARG A 614 -4.04 20.05 -18.15
C ARG A 614 -3.24 19.63 -19.38
N ASP A 615 -1.94 19.40 -19.20
CA ASP A 615 -1.04 18.93 -20.26
C ASP A 615 -1.52 17.60 -20.84
N PHE A 616 -1.83 16.62 -19.99
CA PHE A 616 -2.33 15.32 -20.43
C PHE A 616 -3.68 15.40 -21.16
N CYS A 617 -4.62 16.20 -20.65
CA CYS A 617 -5.91 16.40 -21.30
C CYS A 617 -5.77 17.03 -22.69
N GLY A 618 -4.84 17.99 -22.84
CA GLY A 618 -4.49 18.59 -24.13
C GLY A 618 -3.81 17.60 -25.10
N GLU A 619 -2.79 16.86 -24.64
CA GLU A 619 -2.09 15.83 -25.42
C GLU A 619 -3.03 14.73 -25.94
N GLN A 620 -3.94 14.27 -25.06
CA GLN A 620 -4.83 13.15 -25.35
C GLN A 620 -6.13 13.56 -26.02
N ASN A 621 -6.52 14.84 -25.95
CA ASN A 621 -7.83 15.38 -26.35
C ASN A 621 -8.98 14.77 -25.52
N ILE A 622 -8.81 14.71 -24.20
CA ILE A 622 -9.82 14.20 -23.27
C ILE A 622 -11.07 15.07 -23.33
N LYS A 623 -12.23 14.45 -23.61
CA LYS A 623 -13.50 15.16 -23.80
C LYS A 623 -14.08 15.72 -22.50
N TYR A 624 -13.95 14.96 -21.42
CA TYR A 624 -14.58 15.26 -20.13
C TYR A 624 -13.54 15.71 -19.10
N PHE A 625 -12.91 16.85 -19.35
CA PHE A 625 -12.01 17.53 -18.42
C PHE A 625 -12.70 18.74 -17.80
N TYR A 626 -12.97 18.67 -16.49
CA TYR A 626 -13.80 19.61 -15.76
C TYR A 626 -12.99 20.57 -14.86
N ASP A 627 -12.00 21.21 -15.47
CA ASP A 627 -11.02 22.08 -14.80
C ASP A 627 -11.57 23.47 -14.42
N ILE A 628 -10.93 24.07 -13.42
CA ILE A 628 -11.09 25.46 -13.04
C ILE A 628 -10.12 26.35 -13.84
N LYS A 629 -10.67 27.24 -14.68
CA LYS A 629 -9.89 28.07 -15.63
C LYS A 629 -9.35 29.38 -15.04
N ASP A 630 -9.87 29.83 -13.90
CA ASP A 630 -9.43 31.04 -13.19
C ASP A 630 -9.31 30.72 -11.70
N LEU A 631 -8.13 30.96 -11.15
CA LEU A 631 -7.79 30.73 -9.74
C LEU A 631 -7.63 32.06 -8.96
N SER A 632 -7.70 33.20 -9.64
CA SER A 632 -7.20 34.50 -9.16
C SER A 632 -7.89 35.08 -7.92
N ASN A 633 -9.05 34.54 -7.55
CA ASN A 633 -9.87 35.02 -6.43
C ASN A 633 -10.41 33.90 -5.53
N PHE A 634 -9.90 32.66 -5.67
CA PHE A 634 -10.39 31.46 -4.99
C PHE A 634 -11.90 31.17 -5.15
N LYS A 635 -12.55 31.70 -6.20
CA LYS A 635 -13.94 31.38 -6.56
C LYS A 635 -13.97 30.42 -7.73
N ALA A 636 -14.90 29.46 -7.68
CA ALA A 636 -15.18 28.60 -8.82
C ALA A 636 -15.74 29.42 -9.99
N ASN A 637 -15.23 29.16 -11.19
CA ASN A 637 -15.84 29.64 -12.42
C ASN A 637 -17.15 28.90 -12.71
N PRO A 638 -18.10 29.48 -13.47
CA PRO A 638 -19.37 28.83 -13.83
C PRO A 638 -19.22 27.48 -14.53
N ASP A 639 -18.11 27.27 -15.26
CA ASP A 639 -17.81 26.02 -15.98
C ASP A 639 -17.38 24.87 -15.05
N TYR A 640 -16.88 25.17 -13.85
CA TYR A 640 -16.31 24.17 -12.94
C TYR A 640 -17.41 23.31 -12.29
N LYS A 641 -17.17 22.00 -12.19
CA LYS A 641 -18.20 21.03 -11.77
C LYS A 641 -18.16 20.63 -10.31
N GLY A 642 -17.05 20.84 -9.59
CA GLY A 642 -16.96 20.50 -8.17
C GLY A 642 -16.54 19.06 -7.89
N VAL A 643 -16.86 18.60 -6.68
CA VAL A 643 -16.46 17.31 -6.11
C VAL A 643 -16.82 16.16 -7.04
N CYS A 644 -15.79 15.38 -7.39
CA CYS A 644 -15.79 14.38 -8.45
C CYS A 644 -17.03 13.48 -8.49
N HIS A 645 -17.42 12.85 -7.37
CA HIS A 645 -18.56 11.92 -7.33
C HIS A 645 -19.93 12.57 -7.53
N VAL A 646 -20.08 13.84 -7.16
CA VAL A 646 -21.35 14.58 -7.36
C VAL A 646 -21.38 15.18 -8.76
N ALA A 647 -20.23 15.65 -9.26
CA ALA A 647 -20.06 16.07 -10.65
C ALA A 647 -20.33 14.93 -11.65
N LEU A 648 -19.80 13.72 -11.43
CA LEU A 648 -20.08 12.53 -12.24
C LEU A 648 -21.59 12.26 -12.38
N ALA A 649 -22.33 12.33 -11.27
CA ALA A 649 -23.78 12.16 -11.26
C ALA A 649 -24.50 13.29 -12.00
N GLN A 650 -24.15 14.55 -11.72
CA GLN A 650 -24.81 15.72 -12.31
C GLN A 650 -24.55 15.86 -13.82
N GLU A 651 -23.41 15.38 -14.32
CA GLU A 651 -23.02 15.43 -15.73
C GLU A 651 -23.37 14.14 -16.51
N GLY A 652 -24.13 13.21 -15.93
CA GLY A 652 -24.67 12.04 -16.64
C GLY A 652 -23.70 10.88 -16.88
N HIS A 653 -22.61 10.80 -16.10
CA HIS A 653 -21.62 9.72 -16.18
C HIS A 653 -22.01 8.46 -15.39
N CYS A 654 -22.90 8.59 -14.40
CA CYS A 654 -23.38 7.46 -13.61
C CYS A 654 -24.63 6.83 -14.27
N ARG A 655 -24.50 5.70 -14.97
CA ARG A 655 -25.59 5.06 -15.74
C ARG A 655 -25.82 3.60 -15.34
N PRO A 656 -27.07 3.16 -15.09
CA PRO A 656 -27.38 1.82 -14.59
C PRO A 656 -26.73 0.65 -15.33
N GLY A 657 -26.17 -0.27 -14.54
CA GLY A 657 -25.57 -1.53 -14.99
C GLY A 657 -24.15 -1.43 -15.55
N GLU A 658 -23.56 -0.24 -15.65
CA GLU A 658 -22.18 -0.06 -16.13
C GLU A 658 -21.11 -0.35 -15.05
N VAL A 659 -19.87 -0.50 -15.50
CA VAL A 659 -18.66 -0.56 -14.66
C VAL A 659 -17.95 0.80 -14.67
N LEU A 660 -17.97 1.49 -13.53
CA LEU A 660 -17.30 2.78 -13.33
C LEU A 660 -16.16 2.63 -12.32
N LEU A 661 -14.92 2.86 -12.78
CA LEU A 661 -13.74 2.81 -11.92
C LEU A 661 -13.20 4.23 -11.68
N GLY A 662 -12.47 4.41 -10.59
CA GLY A 662 -11.82 5.68 -10.33
C GLY A 662 -10.68 5.60 -9.33
N THR A 663 -9.81 6.60 -9.37
CA THR A 663 -8.64 6.65 -8.47
C THR A 663 -8.96 7.08 -7.03
N ASP A 664 -10.21 7.43 -6.74
CA ASP A 664 -10.67 7.76 -5.40
C ASP A 664 -11.44 6.61 -4.73
N SER A 665 -11.25 6.47 -3.42
CA SER A 665 -11.88 5.43 -2.59
C SER A 665 -13.41 5.49 -2.55
N HIS A 666 -14.02 6.67 -2.71
CA HIS A 666 -15.47 6.88 -2.65
C HIS A 666 -16.16 6.77 -4.02
N THR A 667 -15.48 6.27 -5.05
CA THR A 667 -16.07 5.95 -6.37
C THR A 667 -17.29 5.03 -6.25
N CYS A 668 -17.36 4.22 -5.18
CA CYS A 668 -18.55 3.43 -4.83
C CYS A 668 -19.86 4.24 -4.70
N THR A 669 -19.81 5.57 -4.56
CA THR A 669 -20.97 6.48 -4.63
C THR A 669 -21.84 6.24 -5.87
N ALA A 670 -21.24 5.94 -7.02
CA ALA A 670 -21.95 5.69 -8.28
C ALA A 670 -22.82 4.41 -8.22
N GLY A 671 -22.60 3.53 -7.25
CA GLY A 671 -23.46 2.40 -6.91
C GLY A 671 -24.93 2.76 -6.65
N ALA A 672 -25.21 4.01 -6.27
CA ALA A 672 -26.57 4.55 -6.10
C ALA A 672 -27.41 4.50 -7.39
N PHE A 673 -26.76 4.41 -8.54
CA PHE A 673 -27.37 4.30 -9.87
C PHE A 673 -27.48 2.85 -10.36
N GLY A 674 -27.14 1.86 -9.53
CA GLY A 674 -27.09 0.45 -9.92
C GLY A 674 -25.90 0.10 -10.81
N GLN A 675 -24.75 0.76 -10.59
CA GLN A 675 -23.46 0.46 -11.25
C GLN A 675 -22.56 -0.41 -10.37
N PHE A 676 -21.69 -1.21 -10.98
CA PHE A 676 -20.51 -1.69 -10.26
C PHE A 676 -19.49 -0.54 -10.23
N ALA A 677 -19.28 0.05 -9.04
CA ALA A 677 -18.34 1.16 -8.90
C ALA A 677 -17.38 0.98 -7.72
N THR A 678 -16.08 1.17 -7.97
CA THR A 678 -15.04 0.92 -6.97
C THR A 678 -13.81 1.82 -7.19
N GLY A 679 -13.12 2.14 -6.09
CA GLY A 679 -11.78 2.72 -6.15
C GLY A 679 -10.75 1.69 -6.63
N ILE A 680 -9.75 2.15 -7.39
CA ILE A 680 -8.61 1.38 -7.87
C ILE A 680 -7.29 2.17 -7.68
N GLY A 681 -6.15 1.49 -7.69
CA GLY A 681 -4.84 2.13 -7.51
C GLY A 681 -4.34 2.85 -8.77
N ASN A 682 -3.29 3.67 -8.63
CA ASN A 682 -2.65 4.36 -9.76
C ASN A 682 -2.17 3.38 -10.85
N THR A 683 -1.70 2.19 -10.46
CA THR A 683 -1.25 1.14 -11.39
C THR A 683 -2.39 0.59 -12.23
N ASP A 684 -3.50 0.24 -11.59
CA ASP A 684 -4.71 -0.24 -12.26
C ASP A 684 -5.27 0.85 -13.18
N ALA A 685 -5.34 2.10 -12.70
CA ALA A 685 -5.82 3.23 -13.50
C ALA A 685 -4.91 3.53 -14.69
N GLY A 686 -3.58 3.45 -14.53
CA GLY A 686 -2.61 3.55 -15.63
C GLY A 686 -2.77 2.43 -16.67
N PHE A 687 -3.11 1.21 -16.24
CA PHE A 687 -3.41 0.10 -17.13
C PHE A 687 -4.76 0.27 -17.85
N VAL A 688 -5.80 0.71 -17.13
CA VAL A 688 -7.11 1.03 -17.71
C VAL A 688 -6.97 2.14 -18.75
N LEU A 689 -6.22 3.22 -18.46
CA LEU A 689 -5.93 4.31 -19.41
C LEU A 689 -5.39 3.81 -20.76
N GLY A 690 -4.59 2.73 -20.78
CA GLY A 690 -4.05 2.14 -22.00
C GLY A 690 -4.92 1.06 -22.66
N THR A 691 -5.84 0.41 -21.93
CA THR A 691 -6.52 -0.82 -22.41
C THR A 691 -8.04 -0.80 -22.36
N GLY A 692 -8.64 0.07 -21.53
CA GLY A 692 -10.06 0.02 -21.20
C GLY A 692 -10.48 -1.23 -20.43
N LYS A 693 -9.55 -1.99 -19.84
CA LYS A 693 -9.83 -3.24 -19.12
C LYS A 693 -9.10 -3.29 -17.78
N VAL A 694 -9.62 -4.10 -16.85
CA VAL A 694 -8.97 -4.43 -15.58
C VAL A 694 -9.29 -5.88 -15.20
N LEU A 695 -8.43 -6.52 -14.39
CA LEU A 695 -8.75 -7.80 -13.77
C LEU A 695 -9.42 -7.54 -12.41
N LEU A 696 -10.58 -8.15 -12.17
CA LEU A 696 -11.29 -8.05 -10.90
C LEU A 696 -11.67 -9.44 -10.38
N LYS A 697 -11.54 -9.63 -9.07
CA LYS A 697 -12.19 -10.72 -8.36
C LYS A 697 -13.65 -10.36 -8.10
N VAL A 698 -14.59 -11.24 -8.46
CA VAL A 698 -16.01 -11.06 -8.19
C VAL A 698 -16.26 -11.09 -6.67
N PRO A 699 -16.79 -10.02 -6.05
CA PRO A 699 -17.06 -10.00 -4.62
C PRO A 699 -18.36 -10.75 -4.30
N SER A 700 -18.44 -11.32 -3.10
CA SER A 700 -19.71 -11.82 -2.55
C SER A 700 -20.57 -10.66 -2.05
N THR A 701 -21.90 -10.78 -2.14
CA THR A 701 -22.83 -9.71 -1.80
C THR A 701 -23.45 -9.89 -0.41
N LEU A 702 -23.37 -8.85 0.42
CA LEU A 702 -24.16 -8.68 1.64
C LEU A 702 -25.42 -7.88 1.29
N ARG A 703 -26.58 -8.29 1.78
CA ARG A 703 -27.86 -7.59 1.53
C ARG A 703 -28.33 -6.84 2.77
N PHE A 704 -28.77 -5.60 2.58
CA PHE A 704 -29.31 -4.73 3.61
C PHE A 704 -30.74 -4.36 3.22
N VAL A 705 -31.71 -4.99 3.88
CA VAL A 705 -33.15 -4.73 3.69
C VAL A 705 -33.60 -3.70 4.71
N MET A 706 -34.17 -2.61 4.24
CA MET A 706 -34.45 -1.42 5.02
C MET A 706 -35.90 -1.01 4.75
N ASP A 707 -36.78 -1.40 5.68
CA ASP A 707 -38.22 -1.28 5.56
C ASP A 707 -38.80 -0.35 6.64
N GLY A 708 -39.97 0.21 6.36
CA GLY A 708 -40.67 1.14 7.25
C GLY A 708 -40.61 2.60 6.77
N GLU A 709 -41.43 3.43 7.42
CA GLU A 709 -41.48 4.87 7.15
C GLU A 709 -40.25 5.57 7.74
N MET A 710 -39.60 6.41 6.93
CA MET A 710 -38.43 7.20 7.33
C MET A 710 -38.88 8.34 8.27
N PRO A 711 -38.46 8.37 9.55
CA PRO A 711 -38.80 9.47 10.44
C PRO A 711 -38.22 10.79 9.91
N HIS A 712 -38.99 11.88 10.00
CA HIS A 712 -38.67 13.20 9.41
C HIS A 712 -37.44 13.90 10.01
N TYR A 713 -36.82 13.31 11.02
CA TYR A 713 -35.60 13.75 11.71
C TYR A 713 -34.36 12.90 11.36
N LEU A 714 -34.48 11.89 10.49
CA LEU A 714 -33.36 11.09 9.98
C LEU A 714 -33.04 11.47 8.52
N LEU A 715 -31.82 11.15 8.10
CA LEU A 715 -31.39 11.13 6.71
C LEU A 715 -30.63 9.83 6.42
N ALA A 716 -30.40 9.50 5.14
CA ALA A 716 -29.58 8.36 4.73
C ALA A 716 -28.21 8.27 5.41
N LYS A 717 -27.66 9.40 5.86
CA LYS A 717 -26.44 9.46 6.67
C LYS A 717 -26.57 8.71 8.00
N ASP A 718 -27.69 8.87 8.71
CA ASP A 718 -27.97 8.12 9.94
C ASP A 718 -28.09 6.62 9.63
N LEU A 719 -28.74 6.27 8.52
CA LEU A 719 -28.95 4.88 8.10
C LEU A 719 -27.63 4.13 7.82
N ILE A 720 -26.70 4.76 7.10
CA ILE A 720 -25.40 4.11 6.81
C ILE A 720 -24.49 4.09 8.04
N LEU A 721 -24.57 5.08 8.94
CA LEU A 721 -23.89 5.01 10.24
C LEU A 721 -24.46 3.90 11.14
N GLN A 722 -25.77 3.62 11.08
CA GLN A 722 -26.36 2.47 11.77
C GLN A 722 -25.75 1.17 11.25
N ILE A 723 -25.65 1.00 9.94
CA ILE A 723 -25.07 -0.20 9.31
C ILE A 723 -23.57 -0.36 9.65
N ILE A 724 -22.75 0.69 9.47
CA ILE A 724 -21.31 0.64 9.74
C ILE A 724 -21.03 0.34 11.23
N GLY A 725 -21.80 0.95 12.15
CA GLY A 725 -21.69 0.64 13.58
C GLY A 725 -22.16 -0.77 13.98
N GLU A 726 -22.86 -1.48 13.09
CA GLU A 726 -23.30 -2.86 13.31
C GLU A 726 -22.30 -3.89 12.77
N ILE A 727 -21.70 -3.60 11.61
CA ILE A 727 -20.79 -4.53 10.91
C ILE A 727 -19.30 -4.20 11.11
N SER A 728 -18.96 -3.07 11.73
CA SER A 728 -17.61 -2.49 11.86
C SER A 728 -16.96 -2.03 10.55
N VAL A 729 -15.83 -1.33 10.66
CA VAL A 729 -15.00 -0.89 9.50
C VAL A 729 -14.45 -2.04 8.62
N SER A 730 -14.62 -3.30 9.03
CA SER A 730 -14.18 -4.47 8.24
C SER A 730 -15.30 -5.48 7.93
N GLY A 731 -16.56 -5.17 8.24
CA GLY A 731 -17.69 -6.08 8.04
C GLY A 731 -17.94 -6.43 6.57
N ALA A 732 -17.70 -5.48 5.68
CA ALA A 732 -17.89 -5.61 4.24
C ALA A 732 -16.58 -5.80 3.45
N THR A 733 -15.44 -6.07 4.11
CA THR A 733 -14.13 -6.25 3.45
C THR A 733 -14.20 -7.24 2.26
N TYR A 734 -13.91 -6.73 1.06
CA TYR A 734 -14.03 -7.40 -0.26
C TYR A 734 -15.43 -7.92 -0.63
N LYS A 735 -16.49 -7.28 -0.12
CA LYS A 735 -17.90 -7.61 -0.38
C LYS A 735 -18.62 -6.47 -1.10
N SER A 736 -19.65 -6.81 -1.86
CA SER A 736 -20.64 -5.85 -2.36
C SER A 736 -21.71 -5.63 -1.29
N MET A 737 -22.22 -4.40 -1.14
CA MET A 737 -23.35 -4.09 -0.25
C MET A 737 -24.57 -3.72 -1.10
N GLU A 738 -25.55 -4.62 -1.20
CA GLU A 738 -26.82 -4.40 -1.92
C GLU A 738 -27.89 -3.86 -0.96
N PHE A 739 -28.37 -2.64 -1.20
CA PHE A 739 -29.41 -1.99 -0.39
C PHE A 739 -30.78 -2.09 -1.08
N VAL A 740 -31.79 -2.57 -0.34
CA VAL A 740 -33.17 -2.78 -0.83
C VAL A 740 -34.18 -2.49 0.29
N GLY A 741 -35.47 -2.51 -0.03
CA GLY A 741 -36.57 -2.33 0.93
C GLY A 741 -37.30 -1.00 0.76
N THR A 742 -38.47 -0.89 1.39
CA THR A 742 -39.41 0.21 1.12
C THR A 742 -38.82 1.59 1.42
N THR A 743 -37.91 1.68 2.40
CA THR A 743 -37.25 2.95 2.72
C THR A 743 -36.30 3.35 1.59
N VAL A 744 -35.47 2.42 1.08
CA VAL A 744 -34.50 2.71 0.00
C VAL A 744 -35.18 3.15 -1.28
N GLU A 745 -36.32 2.52 -1.62
CA GLU A 745 -37.17 2.92 -2.74
C GLU A 745 -37.69 4.36 -2.59
N SER A 746 -38.02 4.79 -1.36
CA SER A 746 -38.48 6.16 -1.07
C SER A 746 -37.39 7.23 -1.09
N LEU A 747 -36.11 6.85 -0.93
CA LEU A 747 -34.99 7.80 -0.92
C LEU A 747 -34.80 8.47 -2.28
N ASN A 748 -34.50 9.78 -2.27
CA ASN A 748 -34.05 10.49 -3.46
C ASN A 748 -32.62 10.07 -3.86
N MET A 749 -32.18 10.45 -5.06
CA MET A 749 -30.84 10.05 -5.56
C MET A 749 -29.68 10.59 -4.72
N GLU A 750 -29.78 11.80 -4.14
CA GLU A 750 -28.72 12.36 -3.30
C GLU A 750 -28.58 11.56 -1.99
N GLU A 751 -29.68 11.09 -1.42
CA GLU A 751 -29.67 10.19 -0.26
C GLU A 751 -29.13 8.79 -0.59
N ARG A 752 -29.49 8.21 -1.74
CA ARG A 752 -28.90 6.95 -2.22
C ARG A 752 -27.39 7.07 -2.46
N MET A 753 -26.93 8.21 -2.97
CA MET A 753 -25.50 8.53 -3.08
C MET A 753 -24.83 8.57 -1.69
N THR A 754 -25.48 9.15 -0.68
CA THR A 754 -24.97 9.13 0.71
C THR A 754 -24.81 7.70 1.26
N LEU A 755 -25.77 6.79 1.01
CA LEU A 755 -25.63 5.37 1.38
C LEU A 755 -24.42 4.72 0.69
N CYS A 756 -24.35 4.79 -0.64
CA CYS A 756 -23.30 4.09 -1.40
C CYS A 756 -21.91 4.71 -1.22
N ASN A 757 -21.83 6.02 -0.92
CA ASN A 757 -20.58 6.71 -0.65
C ASN A 757 -19.84 6.08 0.54
N MET A 758 -20.51 5.84 1.67
CA MET A 758 -19.83 5.38 2.90
C MET A 758 -19.59 3.86 2.95
N VAL A 759 -19.92 3.10 1.90
CA VAL A 759 -19.69 1.63 1.86
C VAL A 759 -18.22 1.25 2.02
N VAL A 760 -17.31 2.05 1.48
CA VAL A 760 -15.86 1.83 1.64
C VAL A 760 -15.41 1.98 3.11
N GLU A 761 -16.16 2.71 3.95
CA GLU A 761 -15.86 2.84 5.39
C GLU A 761 -16.25 1.58 6.18
N ALA A 762 -16.99 0.64 5.60
CA ALA A 762 -17.17 -0.74 6.11
C ALA A 762 -16.19 -1.75 5.47
N GLY A 763 -15.26 -1.28 4.64
CA GLY A 763 -14.38 -2.11 3.80
C GLY A 763 -15.04 -2.63 2.52
N GLY A 764 -16.26 -2.19 2.19
CA GLY A 764 -17.02 -2.66 1.03
C GLY A 764 -16.35 -2.30 -0.30
N LYS A 765 -16.33 -3.26 -1.23
CA LYS A 765 -15.73 -3.08 -2.57
C LYS A 765 -16.60 -2.19 -3.47
N ASN A 766 -17.93 -2.35 -3.38
CA ASN A 766 -18.94 -1.43 -3.91
C ASN A 766 -20.17 -1.42 -2.99
N GLY A 767 -21.01 -0.40 -3.14
CA GLY A 767 -22.43 -0.48 -2.81
C GLY A 767 -23.25 -0.57 -4.10
N VAL A 768 -24.47 -1.09 -4.04
CA VAL A 768 -25.44 -1.02 -5.15
C VAL A 768 -26.86 -0.78 -4.64
N VAL A 769 -27.61 0.08 -5.34
CA VAL A 769 -29.06 0.26 -5.20
C VAL A 769 -29.71 -0.09 -6.54
N PRO A 770 -30.80 -0.88 -6.59
CA PRO A 770 -31.55 -1.12 -7.82
C PRO A 770 -32.05 0.18 -8.46
N ALA A 771 -31.83 0.34 -9.77
CA ALA A 771 -32.30 1.52 -10.50
C ALA A 771 -33.81 1.47 -10.71
N ASP A 772 -34.51 2.55 -10.36
CA ASP A 772 -35.97 2.66 -10.43
C ASP A 772 -36.41 3.99 -11.09
N SER A 773 -37.69 4.35 -10.97
CA SER A 773 -38.24 5.61 -11.49
C SER A 773 -37.54 6.86 -10.96
N THR A 774 -37.01 6.83 -9.73
CA THR A 774 -36.22 7.93 -9.14
C THR A 774 -34.87 8.05 -9.84
N THR A 775 -34.20 6.93 -10.12
CA THR A 775 -32.95 6.89 -10.91
C THR A 775 -33.18 7.33 -12.36
N PHE A 776 -34.21 6.81 -13.03
CA PHE A 776 -34.48 7.16 -14.43
C PHE A 776 -34.86 8.62 -14.61
N LYS A 777 -35.72 9.16 -13.73
CA LYS A 777 -36.07 10.59 -13.72
C LYS A 777 -34.87 11.49 -13.45
N TYR A 778 -33.91 11.05 -12.62
CA TYR A 778 -32.69 11.81 -12.41
C TYR A 778 -31.80 11.85 -13.66
N LEU A 779 -31.81 10.82 -14.50
CA LEU A 779 -30.94 10.73 -15.69
C LEU A 779 -31.56 11.29 -16.97
N GLU A 780 -32.88 11.46 -17.02
CA GLU A 780 -33.67 11.87 -18.20
C GLU A 780 -33.12 13.13 -18.91
N ASP A 781 -32.62 14.11 -18.16
CA ASP A 781 -32.06 15.37 -18.67
C ASP A 781 -30.52 15.42 -18.71
N LYS A 782 -29.82 14.39 -18.22
CA LYS A 782 -28.36 14.39 -18.01
C LYS A 782 -27.57 13.56 -19.01
N THR A 783 -28.18 12.54 -19.62
CA THR A 783 -27.47 11.68 -20.56
C THR A 783 -28.33 11.19 -21.71
N THR A 784 -27.73 11.13 -22.89
CA THR A 784 -28.30 10.55 -24.12
C THR A 784 -27.61 9.24 -24.52
N VAL A 785 -26.61 8.81 -23.74
CA VAL A 785 -25.91 7.54 -23.93
C VAL A 785 -26.85 6.40 -23.51
N PRO A 786 -27.10 5.39 -24.36
CA PRO A 786 -27.96 4.27 -24.00
C PRO A 786 -27.31 3.42 -22.91
N TYR A 787 -28.12 3.00 -21.94
CA TYR A 787 -27.71 2.10 -20.85
C TYR A 787 -28.79 1.04 -20.61
N GLU A 788 -28.41 -0.09 -20.02
CA GLU A 788 -29.31 -1.20 -19.69
C GLU A 788 -29.21 -1.50 -18.18
N PRO A 789 -30.25 -1.18 -17.39
CA PRO A 789 -30.32 -1.50 -15.97
C PRO A 789 -30.25 -3.00 -15.69
N VAL A 790 -29.62 -3.36 -14.57
CA VAL A 790 -29.42 -4.75 -14.14
C VAL A 790 -30.05 -4.94 -12.76
N TYR A 791 -30.68 -6.09 -12.54
CA TYR A 791 -31.39 -6.43 -11.29
C TYR A 791 -31.01 -7.84 -10.82
N SER A 792 -30.90 -8.05 -9.51
CA SER A 792 -30.68 -9.38 -8.91
C SER A 792 -31.75 -10.38 -9.35
N ASP A 793 -31.37 -11.62 -9.63
CA ASP A 793 -32.34 -12.70 -9.87
C ASP A 793 -33.17 -12.99 -8.61
N ALA A 794 -34.41 -13.44 -8.81
CA ALA A 794 -35.28 -13.88 -7.72
C ALA A 794 -34.73 -15.08 -6.92
N GLN A 795 -33.73 -15.77 -7.47
CA GLN A 795 -33.01 -16.91 -6.86
C GLN A 795 -31.53 -16.57 -6.58
N ALA A 796 -31.18 -15.28 -6.47
CA ALA A 796 -29.83 -14.84 -6.16
C ALA A 796 -29.44 -15.19 -4.71
N SER A 797 -28.23 -15.71 -4.53
CA SER A 797 -27.68 -16.04 -3.21
C SER A 797 -26.88 -14.88 -2.63
N PHE A 798 -27.23 -14.45 -1.41
CA PHE A 798 -26.49 -13.45 -0.65
C PHE A 798 -25.67 -14.14 0.45
N LEU A 799 -24.48 -13.61 0.77
CA LEU A 799 -23.62 -14.16 1.82
C LEU A 799 -24.27 -14.02 3.21
N SER A 800 -24.86 -12.86 3.46
CA SER A 800 -25.69 -12.57 4.64
C SER A 800 -26.78 -11.57 4.24
N GLU A 801 -27.91 -11.60 4.93
CA GLU A 801 -28.96 -10.59 4.84
C GLU A 801 -29.19 -9.95 6.22
N TYR A 802 -29.18 -8.62 6.26
CA TYR A 802 -29.47 -7.81 7.43
C TYR A 802 -30.80 -7.08 7.21
N ARG A 803 -31.64 -6.99 8.25
CA ARG A 803 -32.96 -6.36 8.17
C ARG A 803 -33.10 -5.27 9.22
N PHE A 804 -33.50 -4.08 8.78
CA PHE A 804 -33.67 -2.89 9.63
C PHE A 804 -35.09 -2.34 9.49
N ASP A 805 -35.74 -2.12 10.63
CA ASP A 805 -36.98 -1.37 10.72
C ASP A 805 -36.62 0.10 10.97
N ILE A 806 -36.73 0.92 9.93
CA ILE A 806 -36.23 2.29 9.93
C ILE A 806 -37.08 3.21 10.83
N SER A 807 -38.35 2.85 11.05
CA SER A 807 -39.27 3.62 11.91
C SER A 807 -38.82 3.67 13.39
N LYS A 808 -37.91 2.77 13.79
CA LYS A 808 -37.37 2.65 15.15
C LYS A 808 -35.99 3.29 15.33
N LEU A 809 -35.38 3.82 14.27
CA LEU A 809 -34.05 4.42 14.35
C LEU A 809 -34.10 5.83 14.94
N GLU A 810 -33.01 6.23 15.58
CA GLU A 810 -32.83 7.54 16.21
C GLU A 810 -31.57 8.21 15.62
N PRO A 811 -31.44 9.55 15.65
CA PRO A 811 -30.30 10.25 15.04
C PRO A 811 -28.95 9.77 15.59
N LEU A 812 -27.98 9.59 14.70
CA LEU A 812 -26.69 8.96 15.01
C LEU A 812 -25.50 9.89 14.83
N VAL A 813 -24.45 9.58 15.58
CA VAL A 813 -23.13 10.19 15.45
C VAL A 813 -22.04 9.11 15.51
N ALA A 814 -21.08 9.12 14.59
CA ALA A 814 -19.85 8.34 14.74
C ALA A 814 -18.79 9.18 15.45
N LYS A 815 -18.44 8.77 16.67
CA LYS A 815 -17.48 9.45 17.55
C LYS A 815 -16.05 9.24 17.04
N PRO A 816 -15.10 10.13 17.38
CA PRO A 816 -13.70 9.94 17.02
C PRO A 816 -13.14 8.59 17.55
N HIS A 817 -12.20 7.92 16.91
CA HIS A 817 -11.57 8.24 15.62
C HIS A 817 -11.86 7.17 14.56
N SER A 818 -13.09 6.63 14.54
CA SER A 818 -13.52 5.60 13.57
C SER A 818 -14.98 5.81 13.14
N PRO A 819 -15.34 5.56 11.85
CA PRO A 819 -16.72 5.64 11.38
C PRO A 819 -17.68 4.64 12.04
N ASP A 820 -17.18 3.53 12.60
CA ASP A 820 -17.98 2.51 13.30
C ASP A 820 -18.20 2.79 14.80
N ASN A 821 -17.57 3.83 15.37
CA ASN A 821 -17.75 4.21 16.78
C ASN A 821 -19.08 4.97 17.00
N ARG A 822 -20.18 4.31 16.60
CA ARG A 822 -21.58 4.77 16.65
C ARG A 822 -22.03 5.08 18.08
N ALA A 823 -22.78 6.16 18.23
CA ALA A 823 -23.59 6.48 19.40
C ALA A 823 -24.87 7.21 18.96
N LEU A 824 -25.89 7.25 19.81
CA LEU A 824 -27.04 8.11 19.57
C LEU A 824 -26.65 9.58 19.80
N ALA A 825 -27.18 10.51 19.00
CA ALA A 825 -26.88 11.93 19.14
C ALA A 825 -27.14 12.44 20.59
N ARG A 826 -28.27 12.03 21.19
CA ARG A 826 -28.63 12.35 22.58
C ARG A 826 -27.64 11.86 23.65
N GLU A 827 -26.86 10.81 23.36
CA GLU A 827 -25.85 10.26 24.29
C GLU A 827 -24.56 11.09 24.28
N CYS A 828 -24.36 11.91 23.25
CA CYS A 828 -23.22 12.80 23.10
C CYS A 828 -23.49 14.25 23.57
N LYS A 829 -24.64 14.54 24.17
CA LYS A 829 -25.09 15.89 24.57
C LYS A 829 -24.08 16.71 25.42
N ASP A 830 -23.23 16.03 26.20
CA ASP A 830 -22.24 16.68 27.06
C ASP A 830 -20.92 16.98 26.31
N VAL A 831 -20.78 16.54 25.06
CA VAL A 831 -19.64 16.84 24.17
C VAL A 831 -19.77 18.28 23.65
N LYS A 832 -19.02 19.19 24.27
CA LYS A 832 -18.82 20.55 23.77
C LYS A 832 -18.05 20.51 22.44
N ILE A 833 -18.47 21.33 21.49
CA ILE A 833 -17.84 21.43 20.16
C ILE A 833 -17.29 22.84 19.92
N ASP A 834 -16.28 22.96 19.06
CA ASP A 834 -15.65 24.24 18.70
C ASP A 834 -16.13 24.77 17.35
N ARG A 835 -16.65 23.90 16.47
CA ARG A 835 -17.10 24.24 15.11
C ARG A 835 -18.00 23.15 14.50
N VAL A 836 -18.70 23.51 13.43
CA VAL A 836 -19.46 22.60 12.56
C VAL A 836 -19.00 22.72 11.11
N TYR A 837 -19.01 21.61 10.37
CA TYR A 837 -18.70 21.56 8.93
C TYR A 837 -19.80 20.80 8.17
N ILE A 838 -20.45 21.48 7.23
CA ILE A 838 -21.49 20.91 6.35
C ILE A 838 -20.97 20.99 4.91
N GLY A 839 -20.67 19.83 4.32
CA GLY A 839 -20.08 19.71 3.00
C GLY A 839 -19.56 18.31 2.64
N SER A 840 -18.64 18.25 1.66
CA SER A 840 -18.06 17.04 1.06
C SER A 840 -19.04 16.22 0.20
N CYS A 841 -18.57 15.17 -0.48
CA CYS A 841 -19.38 14.27 -1.31
C CYS A 841 -20.55 13.65 -0.55
N THR A 842 -20.38 13.38 0.75
CA THR A 842 -21.39 12.78 1.62
C THR A 842 -22.45 13.78 2.11
N GLY A 843 -22.15 15.07 2.23
CA GLY A 843 -22.99 16.03 2.96
C GLY A 843 -23.00 17.46 2.43
N GLY A 844 -22.60 17.67 1.17
CA GLY A 844 -22.57 18.95 0.49
C GLY A 844 -23.45 18.98 -0.77
N LYS A 845 -24.51 18.18 -0.83
CA LYS A 845 -25.48 18.15 -1.93
C LYS A 845 -26.67 19.07 -1.63
N THR A 846 -27.56 19.28 -2.58
CA THR A 846 -28.62 20.30 -2.44
C THR A 846 -29.59 19.97 -1.31
N GLU A 847 -29.99 18.70 -1.18
CA GLU A 847 -30.85 18.24 -0.09
C GLU A 847 -30.17 18.34 1.29
N ASP A 848 -28.84 18.20 1.36
CA ASP A 848 -28.09 18.35 2.61
C ASP A 848 -28.18 19.79 3.16
N PHE A 849 -28.12 20.81 2.29
CA PHE A 849 -28.26 22.21 2.69
C PHE A 849 -29.72 22.59 2.97
N LEU A 850 -30.68 22.05 2.23
CA LEU A 850 -32.11 22.21 2.54
C LEU A 850 -32.44 21.65 3.94
N ALA A 851 -31.89 20.47 4.27
CA ALA A 851 -32.02 19.85 5.59
C ALA A 851 -31.42 20.72 6.71
N ALA A 852 -30.20 21.23 6.53
CA ALA A 852 -29.58 22.14 7.49
C ALA A 852 -30.38 23.44 7.67
N ALA A 853 -30.85 24.04 6.57
CA ALA A 853 -31.65 25.27 6.59
C ALA A 853 -33.00 25.06 7.29
N LYS A 854 -33.64 23.89 7.14
CA LYS A 854 -34.88 23.54 7.85
C LYS A 854 -34.72 23.60 9.38
N VAL A 855 -33.61 23.08 9.91
CA VAL A 855 -33.31 23.12 11.36
C VAL A 855 -33.05 24.55 11.85
N PHE A 856 -32.28 25.34 11.09
CA PHE A 856 -32.04 26.74 11.44
C PHE A 856 -33.33 27.58 11.42
N LEU A 857 -34.18 27.39 10.40
CA LEU A 857 -35.47 28.04 10.24
C LEU A 857 -36.43 27.70 11.39
N ALA A 858 -36.57 26.42 11.73
CA ALA A 858 -37.43 25.96 12.83
C ALA A 858 -36.96 26.46 14.20
N SER A 859 -35.64 26.58 14.39
CA SER A 859 -35.03 27.08 15.62
C SER A 859 -35.19 28.60 15.80
N GLY A 860 -35.01 29.38 14.73
CA GLY A 860 -34.98 30.85 14.78
C GLY A 860 -33.82 31.45 15.58
N LYS A 861 -32.87 30.64 16.05
CA LYS A 861 -31.71 31.05 16.86
C LYS A 861 -30.45 31.21 16.00
N LYS A 862 -29.49 31.99 16.50
CA LYS A 862 -28.14 32.09 15.94
C LYS A 862 -27.30 30.86 16.32
N VAL A 863 -26.37 30.46 15.45
CA VAL A 863 -25.33 29.46 15.79
C VAL A 863 -24.40 29.98 16.88
N LYS A 864 -23.86 29.09 17.71
CA LYS A 864 -22.92 29.41 18.80
C LYS A 864 -21.46 29.13 18.48
N VAL A 865 -21.20 28.42 17.38
CA VAL A 865 -19.86 28.04 16.92
C VAL A 865 -19.73 28.33 15.42
N PRO A 866 -18.51 28.62 14.91
CA PRO A 866 -18.24 28.73 13.47
C PRO A 866 -18.80 27.53 12.71
N THR A 867 -19.52 27.81 11.63
CA THR A 867 -20.35 26.83 10.92
C THR A 867 -20.07 26.97 9.44
N PHE A 868 -19.14 26.13 8.98
CA PHE A 868 -18.58 26.16 7.63
C PHE A 868 -19.50 25.43 6.66
N LEU A 869 -19.89 26.11 5.59
CA LEU A 869 -20.77 25.59 4.53
C LEU A 869 -19.97 25.43 3.24
N VAL A 870 -19.75 24.20 2.79
CA VAL A 870 -18.91 23.87 1.61
C VAL A 870 -19.70 23.00 0.63
N PRO A 871 -20.34 23.59 -0.39
CA PRO A 871 -21.09 22.82 -1.38
C PRO A 871 -20.19 21.91 -2.21
N ALA A 872 -20.76 20.79 -2.67
CA ALA A 872 -20.04 19.82 -3.48
C ALA A 872 -19.83 20.35 -4.91
N THR A 873 -20.84 20.96 -5.54
CA THR A 873 -20.76 21.40 -6.95
C THR A 873 -21.19 22.85 -7.13
N GLN A 874 -20.81 23.44 -8.28
CA GLN A 874 -21.25 24.78 -8.66
C GLN A 874 -22.77 24.86 -8.80
N LYS A 875 -23.43 23.76 -9.21
CA LYS A 875 -24.90 23.67 -9.19
C LYS A 875 -25.44 23.78 -7.76
N VAL A 876 -24.90 23.02 -6.81
CA VAL A 876 -25.34 23.09 -5.40
C VAL A 876 -25.09 24.48 -4.81
N TRP A 877 -23.95 25.12 -5.14
CA TRP A 877 -23.68 26.49 -4.74
C TRP A 877 -24.76 27.45 -5.27
N MET A 878 -25.11 27.37 -6.55
CA MET A 878 -26.22 28.16 -7.12
C MET A 878 -27.57 27.83 -6.45
N ASP A 879 -27.86 26.56 -6.18
CA ASP A 879 -29.10 26.12 -5.53
C ASP A 879 -29.25 26.77 -4.14
N ILE A 880 -28.17 26.87 -3.35
CA ILE A 880 -28.18 27.54 -2.02
C ILE A 880 -28.67 29.00 -2.10
N TYR A 881 -28.34 29.73 -3.17
CA TYR A 881 -28.74 31.13 -3.37
C TYR A 881 -30.05 31.32 -4.13
N THR A 882 -30.64 30.26 -4.72
CA THR A 882 -31.77 30.38 -5.65
C THR A 882 -32.99 29.53 -5.31
N LEU A 883 -32.81 28.38 -4.64
CA LEU A 883 -33.93 27.56 -4.18
C LEU A 883 -34.49 28.12 -2.88
N SER A 884 -35.79 28.39 -2.86
CA SER A 884 -36.51 28.71 -1.63
C SER A 884 -36.70 27.44 -0.79
N VAL A 885 -36.39 27.53 0.51
CA VAL A 885 -36.63 26.44 1.46
C VAL A 885 -38.15 26.32 1.67
N PRO A 886 -38.74 25.11 1.68
CA PRO A 886 -40.14 24.91 2.04
C PRO A 886 -40.49 25.58 3.38
N GLU A 887 -41.74 26.06 3.50
CA GLU A 887 -42.28 26.68 4.73
C GLU A 887 -41.60 27.99 5.19
N SER A 888 -40.52 28.43 4.55
CA SER A 888 -39.74 29.62 4.92
C SER A 888 -40.35 30.99 4.57
N GLY A 889 -41.50 31.01 3.90
CA GLY A 889 -42.05 32.23 3.30
C GLY A 889 -41.32 32.69 2.04
N GLY A 890 -40.54 31.80 1.39
CA GLY A 890 -39.82 32.07 0.14
C GLY A 890 -38.33 32.36 0.31
N LYS A 891 -37.80 32.31 1.53
CA LYS A 891 -36.37 32.53 1.80
C LYS A 891 -35.51 31.42 1.19
N THR A 892 -34.34 31.79 0.70
CA THR A 892 -33.34 30.83 0.20
C THR A 892 -32.51 30.26 1.34
N CYS A 893 -31.79 29.15 1.08
CA CYS A 893 -30.84 28.61 2.05
C CYS A 893 -29.82 29.66 2.49
N SER A 894 -29.26 30.45 1.55
CA SER A 894 -28.29 31.50 1.86
C SER A 894 -28.82 32.54 2.85
N GLN A 895 -30.07 32.98 2.69
CA GLN A 895 -30.71 33.95 3.59
C GLN A 895 -30.91 33.35 4.98
N ILE A 896 -31.34 32.09 5.07
CA ILE A 896 -31.49 31.39 6.35
C ILE A 896 -30.13 31.17 7.03
N PHE A 897 -29.07 30.88 6.28
CA PHE A 897 -27.72 30.72 6.82
C PHE A 897 -27.14 32.05 7.35
N GLU A 898 -27.33 33.16 6.65
CA GLU A 898 -26.98 34.51 7.09
C GLU A 898 -27.81 34.92 8.34
N GLU A 899 -29.11 34.65 8.32
CA GLU A 899 -30.00 34.85 9.46
C GLU A 899 -29.64 33.96 10.67
N ALA A 900 -29.08 32.77 10.47
CA ALA A 900 -28.53 31.92 11.52
C ALA A 900 -27.12 32.35 11.96
N GLY A 901 -26.41 33.16 11.17
CA GLY A 901 -25.03 33.58 11.44
C GLY A 901 -23.97 32.53 11.11
N CYS A 902 -24.24 31.65 10.14
CA CYS A 902 -23.23 30.74 9.59
C CYS A 902 -22.18 31.51 8.77
N ASP A 903 -21.04 30.88 8.52
CA ASP A 903 -20.06 31.40 7.58
C ASP A 903 -20.62 31.37 6.14
N THR A 904 -20.27 32.38 5.34
CA THR A 904 -20.73 32.46 3.93
C THR A 904 -20.35 31.19 3.15
N PRO A 905 -21.28 30.57 2.40
CA PRO A 905 -21.01 29.40 1.58
C PRO A 905 -19.75 29.53 0.71
N ALA A 906 -18.80 28.62 0.93
CA ALA A 906 -17.52 28.61 0.26
C ALA A 906 -17.62 28.16 -1.21
N SER A 907 -16.54 28.33 -1.96
CA SER A 907 -16.39 27.78 -3.30
C SER A 907 -16.51 26.26 -3.30
N PRO A 908 -17.20 25.63 -4.27
CA PRO A 908 -17.39 24.19 -4.31
C PRO A 908 -16.07 23.42 -4.32
N SER A 909 -15.86 22.51 -3.38
CA SER A 909 -14.62 21.72 -3.30
C SER A 909 -14.74 20.55 -2.33
N CYS A 910 -13.78 19.61 -2.38
CA CYS A 910 -13.67 18.57 -1.36
C CYS A 910 -13.26 19.17 0.01
N GLY A 911 -12.60 20.34 -0.01
CA GLY A 911 -12.34 21.19 1.15
C GLY A 911 -11.54 20.47 2.24
N ALA A 912 -11.97 20.64 3.49
CA ALA A 912 -11.28 20.06 4.65
C ALA A 912 -11.34 18.51 4.71
N CYS A 913 -11.98 17.81 3.77
CA CYS A 913 -12.25 16.38 3.86
C CYS A 913 -11.01 15.46 3.91
N LEU A 914 -9.85 15.93 3.43
CA LEU A 914 -8.60 15.15 3.35
C LEU A 914 -7.38 15.78 4.04
N GLY A 915 -7.58 16.89 4.79
CA GLY A 915 -6.51 17.47 5.61
C GLY A 915 -5.33 18.10 4.85
N GLY A 916 -5.56 18.50 3.59
CA GLY A 916 -4.59 19.01 2.60
C GLY A 916 -3.79 20.27 3.00
N PRO A 917 -3.33 21.10 2.04
CA PRO A 917 -2.51 22.30 2.31
C PRO A 917 -3.07 23.22 3.40
N LYS A 918 -2.20 23.88 4.18
CA LYS A 918 -2.59 24.62 5.40
C LYS A 918 -3.61 25.74 5.18
N ASP A 919 -3.68 26.27 3.96
CA ASP A 919 -4.59 27.31 3.48
C ASP A 919 -5.92 26.78 2.94
N THR A 920 -6.11 25.45 2.84
CA THR A 920 -7.37 24.82 2.44
C THR A 920 -8.52 25.35 3.31
N TYR A 921 -9.60 25.81 2.67
CA TYR A 921 -10.74 26.41 3.37
C TYR A 921 -11.31 25.47 4.45
N ALA A 922 -11.58 26.04 5.63
CA ALA A 922 -12.06 25.34 6.82
C ALA A 922 -11.19 24.15 7.28
N ARG A 923 -9.92 24.02 6.85
CA ARG A 923 -8.98 23.06 7.43
C ARG A 923 -8.87 23.26 8.93
N MET A 924 -8.84 22.17 9.68
CA MET A 924 -8.66 22.18 11.12
C MET A 924 -7.16 22.30 11.41
N ASN A 925 -6.65 23.53 11.52
CA ASN A 925 -5.23 23.80 11.78
C ASN A 925 -4.81 23.65 13.27
N GLU A 926 -5.78 23.44 14.16
CA GLU A 926 -5.63 23.38 15.63
C GLU A 926 -6.38 22.15 16.19
N PRO A 927 -6.07 21.68 17.42
CA PRO A 927 -6.74 20.53 18.05
C PRO A 927 -8.16 20.87 18.52
N LYS A 928 -9.09 20.97 17.57
CA LYS A 928 -10.51 21.32 17.80
C LYS A 928 -11.45 20.12 17.73
N VAL A 929 -12.63 20.26 18.35
CA VAL A 929 -13.75 19.33 18.23
C VAL A 929 -14.73 19.83 17.16
N CYS A 930 -15.00 19.01 16.15
CA CYS A 930 -15.81 19.34 14.98
C CYS A 930 -16.95 18.32 14.81
N VAL A 931 -18.20 18.77 14.68
CA VAL A 931 -19.25 17.95 14.05
C VAL A 931 -19.17 18.15 12.54
N SER A 932 -19.19 17.06 11.78
CA SER A 932 -18.95 17.10 10.33
C SER A 932 -19.89 16.17 9.58
N THR A 933 -20.35 16.59 8.41
CA THR A 933 -21.12 15.72 7.50
C THR A 933 -20.24 14.83 6.60
N THR A 934 -18.91 14.96 6.69
CA THR A 934 -17.92 14.12 5.99
C THR A 934 -18.06 12.62 6.32
N ASN A 935 -17.36 11.76 5.58
CA ASN A 935 -17.37 10.29 5.74
C ASN A 935 -16.28 9.72 6.66
N ARG A 936 -15.20 10.46 6.96
CA ARG A 936 -14.05 9.97 7.75
C ARG A 936 -13.70 10.88 8.94
N ASN A 937 -13.35 10.25 10.08
CA ASN A 937 -12.95 10.90 11.35
C ASN A 937 -11.63 10.37 11.93
N PHE A 938 -10.80 9.69 11.13
CA PHE A 938 -9.46 9.26 11.53
C PHE A 938 -8.57 10.43 11.99
N PRO A 939 -7.54 10.19 12.83
CA PRO A 939 -6.67 11.26 13.32
C PRO A 939 -6.02 12.04 12.18
N GLY A 940 -6.04 13.37 12.26
CA GLY A 940 -5.51 14.25 11.20
C GLY A 940 -6.36 14.38 9.94
N ARG A 941 -7.48 13.66 9.79
CA ARG A 941 -8.24 13.62 8.52
C ARG A 941 -8.75 14.98 8.03
N MET A 942 -9.03 15.93 8.93
CA MET A 942 -9.37 17.32 8.56
C MET A 942 -8.24 18.34 8.83
N GLY A 943 -7.03 17.89 9.17
CA GLY A 943 -5.84 18.71 9.31
C GLY A 943 -4.96 18.35 10.52
N HIS A 944 -5.34 18.78 11.72
CA HIS A 944 -4.57 18.59 12.95
C HIS A 944 -4.73 17.16 13.49
N LYS A 945 -3.62 16.49 13.83
CA LYS A 945 -3.62 15.07 14.24
C LYS A 945 -4.48 14.80 15.49
N GLU A 946 -4.45 15.71 16.46
CA GLU A 946 -5.22 15.62 17.72
C GLU A 946 -6.66 16.14 17.62
N GLY A 947 -7.09 16.67 16.46
CA GLY A 947 -8.45 17.16 16.30
C GLY A 947 -9.48 16.03 16.29
N GLN A 948 -10.64 16.28 16.87
CA GLN A 948 -11.71 15.30 17.07
C GLN A 948 -12.87 15.57 16.12
N ILE A 949 -13.27 14.56 15.34
CA ILE A 949 -14.31 14.68 14.32
C ILE A 949 -15.46 13.73 14.67
N TYR A 950 -16.65 14.29 14.85
CA TYR A 950 -17.90 13.57 15.08
C TYR A 950 -18.70 13.58 13.77
N LEU A 951 -18.90 12.41 13.14
CA LEU A 951 -19.60 12.33 11.86
C LEU A 951 -21.10 12.23 12.09
N ALA A 952 -21.89 13.08 11.43
CA ALA A 952 -23.33 13.16 11.65
C ALA A 952 -24.10 13.54 10.38
N SER A 953 -25.43 13.45 10.42
CA SER A 953 -26.32 13.97 9.37
C SER A 953 -26.38 15.51 9.38
N PRO A 954 -26.71 16.17 8.25
CA PRO A 954 -26.91 17.62 8.19
C PRO A 954 -27.87 18.17 9.25
N TYR A 955 -28.92 17.41 9.61
CA TYR A 955 -29.82 17.77 10.71
C TYR A 955 -29.08 17.84 12.06
N THR A 956 -28.39 16.76 12.44
CA THR A 956 -27.61 16.69 13.69
C THR A 956 -26.48 17.72 13.71
N ALA A 957 -25.84 18.00 12.57
CA ALA A 957 -24.81 19.04 12.44
C ALA A 957 -25.39 20.44 12.67
N ALA A 958 -26.50 20.80 12.03
CA ALA A 958 -27.17 22.08 12.21
C ALA A 958 -27.71 22.27 13.64
N ALA A 959 -28.30 21.23 14.23
CA ALA A 959 -28.73 21.23 15.63
C ALA A 959 -27.55 21.49 16.59
N SER A 960 -26.40 20.86 16.33
CA SER A 960 -25.19 21.04 17.14
C SER A 960 -24.60 22.44 17.02
N ALA A 961 -24.67 23.06 15.84
CA ALA A 961 -24.24 24.45 15.61
C ALA A 961 -25.05 25.45 16.47
N LEU A 962 -26.35 25.19 16.66
CA LEU A 962 -27.27 26.04 17.43
C LEU A 962 -27.05 25.95 18.95
N THR A 963 -26.50 24.85 19.47
CA THR A 963 -26.31 24.65 20.91
C THR A 963 -24.87 24.84 21.38
N GLY A 964 -23.88 24.58 20.51
CA GLY A 964 -22.45 24.49 20.86
C GLY A 964 -22.03 23.13 21.44
N TYR A 965 -22.91 22.12 21.35
CA TYR A 965 -22.70 20.75 21.82
C TYR A 965 -23.23 19.75 20.77
N VAL A 966 -22.78 18.50 20.77
CA VAL A 966 -23.40 17.46 19.91
C VAL A 966 -24.88 17.31 20.31
N THR A 967 -25.82 17.53 19.40
CA THR A 967 -27.25 17.70 19.73
C THR A 967 -28.15 16.83 18.87
N ASP A 968 -29.18 16.25 19.49
CA ASP A 968 -30.21 15.49 18.80
C ASP A 968 -31.15 16.45 18.03
N PRO A 969 -31.30 16.31 16.69
CA PRO A 969 -32.07 17.24 15.89
C PRO A 969 -33.57 17.27 16.21
N ARG A 970 -34.08 16.27 16.94
CA ARG A 970 -35.47 16.25 17.41
C ARG A 970 -35.80 17.40 18.37
N GLU A 971 -34.80 18.02 19.02
CA GLU A 971 -34.99 19.24 19.81
C GLU A 971 -35.46 20.46 18.99
N PHE A 972 -35.39 20.40 17.66
CA PHE A 972 -35.81 21.46 16.74
C PHE A 972 -36.82 21.01 15.68
N LEU A 973 -37.00 19.71 15.49
CA LEU A 973 -37.83 19.13 14.42
C LEU A 973 -39.10 18.40 14.92
N CYS A 974 -39.30 18.24 16.23
CA CYS A 974 -40.42 17.50 16.83
C CYS A 974 -41.20 18.34 17.86
#